data_AF-A0A091Q9D5-F1
#
_entry.id   AF-A0A091Q9D5-F1
#
_cell.length_a   1.000
_cell.length_b   1.000
_cell.length_c   1.000
_cell.angle_alpha   90.00
_cell.angle_beta   90.00
_cell.angle_gamma   90.00
#
_symmetry.space_group_name_H-M   'P 1'
#
loop_
_entity.id
_entity.type
_entity.pdbx_description
1 polymer ?
#
loop_
_entity_poly.entity_id
_entity_poly.type
_entity_poly.pdbx_seq_one_letter_code
_entity_poly.pdbx_strand_id
1 'polypeptide(L)'
;ATVQSEAKGKDGQPLLLLTASTLRVRSFDQLSRLLQIAVEKKLKETQACLEANRDPIVKILGPEYGPIEGEDRSMLHSLDKVKKDDDPETEVKMKINSLLHQLDLQLLNSSLKHVSQDVRLNPAAINNEVNLLKNFSGKREDTILESLEYTSDYTFSNGCRAPPWRQVHGEICYLVIKPHDTDPLYITCSTAGVFLNGVSNNKGFFQNKGRDFFIPHMAKLSNSVPKDDRERPFVYVSSKSNQTHSWEKNPSKTVNARMIESSLNHNLLKNILEKIISIDKATKRDTEEGRSSTVSLKIKKKASGISSGSVKIQPSSKWSEDVGESSSETETDEEQPVRHQEGNTDDLPSEYWGIQKLAKYLKGGNPTATVIALCSMRDFNLAQETCQLAIRDMGCLEVLINLLDTEEIKCQIGSLKILKEISQNILIRHAIADLGGLQLMVKILDSPDKELKSLAAETIANVARFKQARRTVRQHGGIKRLVGLLERVSVESTNLTPYQAKDTEIARCGALALWSCSKSTKNKEAIRKAGGIPLLARWLKCSHANILTPVVGTLQECASEPSYRLAIRTEGMIENFVKNLSSEHEELQMHCASTIFKCAEDKETRDLVRQHGGLQPLSVLLGNSENKQLLAAVTGAIWKCAISGENVSKFREYKVIEALVGLLTDQPEEVLVNTIGALGECCQEPINRITIRKCGGIPPLVKFLTGTDPALLVNVTKAVGACATEPENMMIIDRLDGVRLLWSLLKNPNPDVQASAAWAICPCIENAKDSGEMVRSFVGGLELIVRLLKSKNKEVLASVCAAITNIAKDEENLAVITDHGVVPLLSKLANTNNDKLRRHLAEAISQCCVWGSNRVTFGETKAVAPLVRYLKSNDPSVHRATAQALYQLSEEPSNCITMHENGVVKLLLAMVGSADETLQEAAAGCIANIRRLALATEKAKYG
;
A
#
# COMPACT_ATOMS: atom_id res chain seq x y z
N ALA A 1 47.49 -31.24 -22.89
CA ALA A 1 48.86 -30.70 -22.74
C ALA A 1 48.84 -29.66 -21.63
N THR A 2 49.85 -29.63 -20.75
CA THR A 2 49.94 -28.61 -19.68
C THR A 2 50.65 -27.39 -20.22
N VAL A 3 49.97 -26.24 -20.22
CA VAL A 3 50.51 -24.96 -20.69
C VAL A 3 50.87 -24.10 -19.48
N GLN A 4 52.09 -23.59 -19.44
CA GLN A 4 52.60 -22.76 -18.33
C GLN A 4 53.09 -21.42 -18.86
N SER A 5 52.87 -20.34 -18.12
CA SER A 5 53.48 -19.04 -18.47
C SER A 5 54.98 -19.05 -18.22
N GLU A 6 55.72 -18.36 -19.09
CA GLU A 6 57.14 -18.06 -18.89
C GLU A 6 57.37 -17.14 -17.67
N ALA A 7 56.42 -16.25 -17.39
CA ALA A 7 56.46 -15.41 -16.20
C ALA A 7 56.25 -16.26 -14.93
N LYS A 8 57.20 -16.17 -13.99
CA LYS A 8 57.21 -16.92 -12.72
C LYS A 8 57.17 -15.98 -11.52
N GLY A 9 56.55 -16.44 -10.43
CA GLY A 9 56.56 -15.76 -9.14
C GLY A 9 57.93 -15.81 -8.48
N LYS A 10 58.07 -15.09 -7.35
CA LYS A 10 59.33 -15.07 -6.56
C LYS A 10 59.71 -16.45 -6.00
N ASP A 11 58.74 -17.37 -5.93
CA ASP A 11 58.87 -18.78 -5.55
C ASP A 11 59.23 -19.71 -6.73
N GLY A 12 59.44 -19.17 -7.94
CA GLY A 12 59.81 -19.92 -9.14
C GLY A 12 58.66 -20.66 -9.83
N GLN A 13 57.43 -20.54 -9.31
CA GLN A 13 56.24 -21.16 -9.89
C GLN A 13 55.65 -20.31 -11.02
N PRO A 14 55.08 -20.90 -12.08
CA PRO A 14 54.48 -20.15 -13.19
C PRO A 14 53.25 -19.36 -12.72
N LEU A 15 53.15 -18.11 -13.15
CA LEU A 15 52.05 -17.21 -12.79
C LEU A 15 50.72 -17.58 -13.45
N LEU A 16 50.76 -18.35 -14.54
CA LEU A 16 49.62 -18.98 -15.19
C LEU A 16 49.92 -20.46 -15.43
N LEU A 17 49.02 -21.33 -14.99
CA LEU A 17 49.09 -22.76 -15.23
C LEU A 17 47.73 -23.24 -15.75
N LEU A 18 47.72 -23.73 -16.98
CA LEU A 18 46.56 -24.37 -17.61
C LEU A 18 46.84 -25.86 -17.76
N THR A 19 46.03 -26.68 -17.11
CA THR A 19 45.98 -28.13 -17.28
C THR A 19 44.68 -28.52 -17.99
N ALA A 20 44.52 -29.81 -18.32
CA ALA A 20 43.35 -30.30 -19.07
C ALA A 20 41.98 -29.98 -18.43
N SER A 21 41.93 -29.72 -17.13
CA SER A 21 40.67 -29.43 -16.42
C SER A 21 40.76 -28.26 -15.43
N THR A 22 41.92 -27.63 -15.24
CA THR A 22 42.08 -26.53 -14.27
C THR A 22 42.97 -25.42 -14.79
N LEU A 23 42.47 -24.18 -14.63
CA LEU A 23 43.19 -22.93 -14.88
C LEU A 23 43.56 -22.29 -13.53
N ARG A 24 44.84 -22.08 -13.28
CA ARG A 24 45.35 -21.36 -12.10
C ARG A 24 46.06 -20.09 -12.53
N VAL A 25 45.63 -18.96 -11.97
CA VAL A 25 46.21 -17.64 -12.20
C VAL A 25 46.67 -17.07 -10.86
N ARG A 26 47.92 -16.60 -10.79
CA ARG A 26 48.54 -16.09 -9.56
C ARG A 26 48.82 -14.60 -9.56
N SER A 27 48.44 -13.87 -10.62
CA SER A 27 48.49 -12.40 -10.62
C SER A 27 47.30 -11.78 -11.36
N PHE A 28 46.88 -10.59 -10.90
CA PHE A 28 45.77 -9.84 -11.50
C PHE A 28 46.06 -9.39 -12.94
N ASP A 29 47.32 -9.10 -13.27
CA ASP A 29 47.73 -8.75 -14.65
C ASP A 29 47.50 -9.91 -15.63
N GLN A 30 47.81 -11.14 -15.22
CA GLN A 30 47.57 -12.32 -16.06
C GLN A 30 46.08 -12.63 -16.16
N LEU A 31 45.32 -12.45 -15.09
CA LEU A 31 43.86 -12.62 -15.09
C LEU A 31 43.18 -11.62 -16.04
N SER A 32 43.59 -10.35 -15.99
CA SER A 32 43.08 -9.28 -16.85
C SER A 32 43.31 -9.58 -18.34
N ARG A 33 44.50 -10.03 -18.71
CA ARG A 33 44.81 -10.44 -20.10
C ARG A 33 43.96 -11.63 -20.56
N LEU A 34 43.72 -12.58 -19.65
CA LEU A 34 42.95 -13.78 -19.95
C LEU A 34 41.45 -13.47 -20.13
N LEU A 35 40.92 -12.52 -19.36
CA LEU A 35 39.58 -11.97 -19.52
C LEU A 35 39.43 -11.19 -20.84
N GLN A 36 40.43 -10.37 -21.22
CA GLN A 36 40.43 -9.69 -22.52
C GLN A 36 40.39 -10.68 -23.69
N ILE A 37 41.14 -11.78 -23.62
CA ILE A 37 41.13 -12.83 -24.65
C ILE A 37 39.79 -13.56 -24.70
N ALA A 38 39.13 -13.79 -23.55
CA ALA A 38 37.82 -14.43 -23.47
C ALA A 38 36.70 -13.56 -24.09
N VAL A 39 36.75 -12.24 -23.88
CA VAL A 39 35.77 -11.27 -24.43
C VAL A 39 35.79 -11.23 -25.97
N GLU A 40 36.93 -11.51 -26.61
CA GLU A 40 37.03 -11.62 -28.08
C GLU A 40 36.46 -12.92 -28.68
N LYS A 41 35.78 -13.77 -27.89
CA LYS A 41 35.16 -15.06 -28.30
C LYS A 41 36.12 -16.11 -28.89
N LYS A 42 37.44 -16.00 -28.67
CA LYS A 42 38.43 -16.93 -29.27
C LYS A 42 38.60 -18.26 -28.54
N LEU A 43 38.20 -18.40 -27.28
CA LEU A 43 38.34 -19.64 -26.50
C LEU A 43 37.16 -19.88 -25.56
N LYS A 44 36.15 -20.63 -26.03
CA LYS A 44 34.94 -20.99 -25.26
C LYS A 44 35.24 -21.74 -23.96
N GLU A 45 36.30 -22.56 -23.92
CA GLU A 45 36.71 -23.28 -22.72
C GLU A 45 37.25 -22.35 -21.62
N THR A 46 37.91 -21.26 -22.00
CA THR A 46 38.42 -20.26 -21.04
C THR A 46 37.28 -19.49 -20.39
N GLN A 47 36.27 -19.11 -21.18
CA GLN A 47 35.06 -18.48 -20.68
C GLN A 47 34.30 -19.43 -19.72
N ALA A 48 34.10 -20.69 -20.11
CA ALA A 48 33.43 -21.68 -19.26
C ALA A 48 34.18 -21.95 -17.94
N CYS A 49 35.52 -22.00 -17.97
CA CYS A 49 36.33 -22.15 -16.74
C CYS A 49 36.20 -20.96 -15.78
N LEU A 50 36.03 -19.74 -16.30
CA LEU A 50 35.86 -18.52 -15.50
C LEU A 50 34.43 -18.41 -14.97
N GLU A 51 33.43 -18.72 -15.79
CA GLU A 51 32.01 -18.71 -15.39
C GLU A 51 31.69 -19.79 -14.35
N ALA A 52 32.41 -20.91 -14.35
CA ALA A 52 32.33 -21.94 -13.31
C ALA A 52 32.95 -21.51 -11.97
N ASN A 53 33.66 -20.39 -11.91
CA ASN A 53 34.33 -19.87 -10.72
C ASN A 53 33.92 -18.42 -10.43
N ARG A 54 32.62 -18.22 -10.10
CA ARG A 54 31.99 -16.89 -9.94
C ARG A 54 32.54 -16.00 -8.81
N ASP A 55 33.35 -16.52 -7.88
CA ASP A 55 33.84 -15.78 -6.72
C ASP A 55 35.37 -15.87 -6.55
N PRO A 56 36.14 -15.08 -7.32
CA PRO A 56 37.60 -15.10 -7.24
C PRO A 56 38.14 -14.57 -5.90
N ILE A 57 37.44 -13.65 -5.23
CA ILE A 57 37.84 -13.12 -3.91
C ILE A 57 37.84 -14.22 -2.85
N VAL A 58 36.79 -15.05 -2.83
CA VAL A 58 36.63 -16.19 -1.93
C VAL A 58 37.70 -17.25 -2.17
N LYS A 59 38.12 -17.44 -3.43
CA LYS A 59 39.18 -18.39 -3.78
C LYS A 59 40.60 -17.87 -3.50
N ILE A 60 40.79 -16.55 -3.46
CA ILE A 60 42.10 -15.92 -3.21
C ILE A 60 42.31 -15.67 -1.70
N LEU A 61 41.28 -15.22 -0.99
CA LEU A 61 41.37 -14.81 0.42
C LEU A 61 40.74 -15.81 1.41
N GLY A 62 40.01 -16.81 0.91
CA GLY A 62 39.38 -17.86 1.69
C GLY A 62 37.85 -17.74 1.79
N PRO A 63 37.16 -18.82 2.20
CA PRO A 63 35.70 -18.93 2.22
C PRO A 63 35.00 -17.91 3.14
N GLU A 64 35.71 -17.36 4.12
CA GLU A 64 35.21 -16.38 5.09
C GLU A 64 34.90 -15.00 4.47
N TYR A 65 35.39 -14.76 3.25
CA TYR A 65 35.25 -13.48 2.54
C TYR A 65 34.22 -13.55 1.40
N GLY A 66 33.39 -14.60 1.36
CA GLY A 66 32.30 -14.73 0.40
C GLY A 66 31.01 -14.04 0.83
N PRO A 67 30.18 -13.61 -0.13
CA PRO A 67 28.84 -13.12 0.17
C PRO A 67 27.99 -14.30 0.68
N ILE A 68 27.42 -14.17 1.88
CA ILE A 68 26.39 -15.09 2.37
C ILE A 68 25.08 -14.63 1.72
N GLU A 69 24.29 -15.58 1.20
CA GLU A 69 23.07 -15.35 0.43
C GLU A 69 22.20 -14.22 1.01
N GLY A 70 22.03 -13.15 0.22
CA GLY A 70 20.97 -12.15 0.40
C GLY A 70 21.39 -10.76 0.85
N GLU A 71 22.54 -10.56 1.52
CA GLU A 71 23.00 -9.22 1.91
C GLU A 71 24.54 -9.11 1.93
N ASP A 72 25.05 -8.01 1.37
CA ASP A 72 26.48 -7.71 1.23
C ASP A 72 27.09 -7.29 2.60
N ARG A 73 27.20 -8.24 3.53
CA ARG A 73 27.68 -8.04 4.92
C ARG A 73 29.17 -8.37 5.13
N SER A 74 29.92 -8.58 4.05
CA SER A 74 31.35 -8.93 4.07
C SER A 74 32.22 -7.91 4.84
N MET A 75 31.84 -6.63 4.81
CA MET A 75 32.50 -5.53 5.53
C MET A 75 32.27 -5.57 7.06
N LEU A 76 31.05 -5.89 7.51
CA LEU A 76 30.68 -5.89 8.93
C LEU A 76 31.38 -7.02 9.70
N HIS A 77 31.51 -8.19 9.07
CA HIS A 77 32.17 -9.33 9.72
C HIS A 77 33.69 -9.16 9.81
N SER A 78 34.28 -8.44 8.86
CA SER A 78 35.70 -8.08 8.88
C SER A 78 36.00 -7.08 10.02
N LEU A 79 35.14 -6.06 10.19
CA LEU A 79 35.22 -5.05 11.26
C LEU A 79 35.12 -5.65 12.67
N ASP A 80 34.35 -6.73 12.84
CA ASP A 80 34.16 -7.38 14.15
C ASP A 80 35.36 -8.26 14.60
N LYS A 81 36.17 -8.77 13.66
CA LYS A 81 37.40 -9.53 13.98
C LYS A 81 38.56 -8.62 14.42
N VAL A 82 38.63 -7.38 13.93
CA VAL A 82 39.68 -6.40 14.31
C VAL A 82 39.54 -5.91 15.75
N LYS A 83 38.35 -6.00 16.35
CA LYS A 83 38.20 -5.74 17.79
C LYS A 83 38.78 -6.85 18.67
N LYS A 84 39.19 -8.00 18.09
CA LYS A 84 39.61 -9.19 18.85
C LYS A 84 41.05 -9.64 18.60
N ASP A 85 41.66 -9.37 17.45
CA ASP A 85 43.05 -9.75 17.18
C ASP A 85 43.87 -8.60 16.56
N ASP A 86 44.91 -8.14 17.28
CA ASP A 86 45.95 -7.21 16.83
C ASP A 86 46.96 -7.92 15.88
N ASP A 87 46.46 -8.58 14.83
CA ASP A 87 47.30 -9.24 13.83
C ASP A 87 47.59 -8.31 12.62
N PRO A 88 48.85 -7.93 12.36
CA PRO A 88 49.22 -7.04 11.26
C PRO A 88 48.90 -7.63 9.87
N GLU A 89 48.79 -8.95 9.72
CA GLU A 89 48.38 -9.57 8.46
C GLU A 89 46.91 -9.29 8.12
N THR A 90 46.06 -9.18 9.15
CA THR A 90 44.64 -8.84 9.04
C THR A 90 44.43 -7.38 8.64
N GLU A 91 45.28 -6.47 9.13
CA GLU A 91 45.27 -5.05 8.74
C GLU A 91 45.66 -4.85 7.26
N VAL A 92 46.66 -5.59 6.78
CA VAL A 92 47.07 -5.56 5.37
C VAL A 92 45.97 -6.14 4.46
N LYS A 93 45.32 -7.23 4.87
CA LYS A 93 44.17 -7.82 4.15
C LYS A 93 42.99 -6.85 4.08
N MET A 94 42.71 -6.09 5.16
CA MET A 94 41.70 -5.03 5.15
C MET A 94 42.06 -3.86 4.23
N LYS A 95 43.31 -3.41 4.21
CA LYS A 95 43.77 -2.36 3.29
C LYS A 95 43.59 -2.80 1.83
N ILE A 96 43.90 -4.05 1.52
CA ILE A 96 43.68 -4.61 0.17
C ILE A 96 42.20 -4.69 -0.16
N ASN A 97 41.34 -5.14 0.77
CA ASN A 97 39.90 -5.22 0.55
C ASN A 97 39.26 -3.83 0.35
N SER A 98 39.65 -2.84 1.16
CA SER A 98 39.21 -1.44 1.01
C SER A 98 39.63 -0.85 -0.33
N LEU A 99 40.88 -1.09 -0.76
CA LEU A 99 41.37 -0.64 -2.07
C LEU A 99 40.64 -1.31 -3.24
N LEU A 100 40.34 -2.61 -3.13
CA LEU A 100 39.58 -3.34 -4.14
C LEU A 100 38.13 -2.87 -4.22
N HIS A 101 37.47 -2.65 -3.09
CA HIS A 101 36.11 -2.12 -3.06
C HIS A 101 36.03 -0.67 -3.58
N GLN A 102 37.03 0.16 -3.25
CA GLN A 102 37.13 1.51 -3.79
C GLN A 102 37.37 1.51 -5.30
N LEU A 103 38.19 0.58 -5.82
CA LEU A 103 38.38 0.38 -7.25
C LEU A 103 37.09 -0.09 -7.93
N ASP A 104 36.35 -1.02 -7.31
CA ASP A 104 35.11 -1.56 -7.84
C ASP A 104 34.00 -0.50 -7.88
N LEU A 105 33.86 0.31 -6.84
CA LEU A 105 32.99 1.49 -6.84
C LEU A 105 33.40 2.53 -7.88
N GLN A 106 34.69 2.70 -8.14
CA GLN A 106 35.17 3.61 -9.19
C GLN A 106 34.88 3.06 -10.60
N LEU A 107 35.06 1.76 -10.81
CA LEU A 107 34.72 1.07 -12.06
C LEU A 107 33.21 1.04 -12.29
N LEU A 108 32.42 0.81 -11.25
CA LEU A 108 30.96 0.86 -11.29
C LEU A 108 30.48 2.28 -11.59
N ASN A 109 31.04 3.32 -10.95
CA ASN A 109 30.66 4.71 -11.20
C ASN A 109 31.12 5.20 -12.59
N SER A 110 32.27 4.75 -13.09
CA SER A 110 32.70 5.07 -14.45
C SER A 110 31.84 4.34 -15.48
N SER A 111 31.48 3.08 -15.22
CA SER A 111 30.58 2.28 -16.05
C SER A 111 29.15 2.83 -16.01
N LEU A 112 28.63 3.28 -14.87
CA LEU A 112 27.34 3.94 -14.73
C LEU A 112 27.32 5.29 -15.47
N LYS A 113 28.43 6.03 -15.49
CA LYS A 113 28.56 7.23 -16.34
C LYS A 113 28.48 6.90 -17.82
N HIS A 114 29.12 5.82 -18.27
CA HIS A 114 29.04 5.36 -19.66
C HIS A 114 27.64 4.82 -20.01
N VAL A 115 27.05 3.99 -19.14
CA VAL A 115 25.71 3.40 -19.33
C VAL A 115 24.60 4.46 -19.24
N SER A 116 24.75 5.49 -18.39
CA SER A 116 23.77 6.60 -18.30
C SER A 116 23.83 7.58 -19.47
N GLN A 117 24.97 7.64 -20.18
CA GLN A 117 25.08 8.38 -21.45
C GLN A 117 24.42 7.63 -22.61
N ASP A 118 24.34 6.29 -22.55
CA ASP A 118 23.75 5.45 -23.60
C ASP A 118 22.23 5.20 -23.43
N VAL A 119 21.58 5.62 -22.33
CA VAL A 119 20.14 5.37 -22.07
C VAL A 119 19.37 6.64 -21.66
N ARG A 120 19.58 7.76 -22.37
CA ARG A 120 18.64 8.90 -22.35
C ARG A 120 18.42 9.39 -23.77
N LEU A 121 17.16 9.32 -24.24
CA LEU A 121 16.79 9.93 -25.51
C LEU A 121 17.03 11.44 -25.41
N ASN A 122 17.73 12.01 -26.38
CA ASN A 122 17.92 13.44 -26.50
C ASN A 122 17.20 13.96 -27.77
N PRO A 123 16.92 15.28 -27.88
CA PRO A 123 16.16 15.81 -28.99
C PRO A 123 16.80 15.57 -30.37
N ALA A 124 18.14 15.50 -30.44
CA ALA A 124 18.86 15.23 -31.68
C ALA A 124 18.66 13.78 -32.16
N ALA A 125 18.71 12.80 -31.25
CA ALA A 125 18.46 11.40 -31.55
C ALA A 125 17.02 11.18 -32.04
N ILE A 126 16.03 11.79 -31.38
CA ILE A 126 14.62 11.68 -31.80
C ILE A 126 14.39 12.33 -33.18
N ASN A 127 14.98 13.50 -33.44
CA ASN A 127 14.88 14.12 -34.77
C ASN A 127 15.48 13.25 -35.86
N ASN A 128 16.61 12.57 -35.60
CA ASN A 128 17.22 11.65 -36.56
C ASN A 128 16.33 10.43 -36.85
N GLU A 129 15.74 9.82 -35.82
CA GLU A 129 14.81 8.70 -35.99
C GLU A 129 13.54 9.11 -36.73
N VAL A 130 12.97 10.28 -36.41
CA VAL A 130 11.79 10.82 -37.10
C VAL A 130 12.09 11.11 -38.57
N ASN A 131 13.24 11.71 -38.87
CA ASN A 131 13.64 11.96 -40.27
C ASN A 131 13.84 10.66 -41.04
N LEU A 132 14.39 9.62 -40.39
CA LEU A 132 14.53 8.29 -40.99
C LEU A 132 13.15 7.68 -41.28
N LEU A 133 12.19 7.77 -40.35
CA LEU A 133 10.83 7.27 -40.56
C LEU A 133 10.04 8.07 -41.60
N LYS A 134 10.28 9.38 -41.72
CA LYS A 134 9.67 10.22 -42.77
C LYS A 134 10.03 9.75 -44.18
N ASN A 135 11.22 9.17 -44.38
CA ASN A 135 11.61 8.61 -45.68
C ASN A 135 10.76 7.40 -46.09
N PHE A 136 10.05 6.79 -45.14
CA PHE A 136 9.10 5.69 -45.37
C PHE A 136 7.63 6.15 -45.36
N SER A 137 7.39 7.47 -45.37
CA SER A 137 6.05 8.08 -45.43
C SER A 137 5.76 8.70 -46.80
N GLY A 138 4.55 8.50 -47.33
CA GLY A 138 4.18 8.98 -48.65
C GLY A 138 2.71 8.74 -49.02
N LYS A 139 2.24 9.38 -50.09
CA LYS A 139 0.85 9.25 -50.60
C LYS A 139 0.67 8.07 -51.57
N ARG A 140 1.69 7.24 -51.76
CA ARG A 140 1.70 6.14 -52.74
C ARG A 140 1.52 4.82 -52.01
N GLU A 141 0.88 3.83 -52.64
CA GLU A 141 0.57 2.52 -52.04
C GLU A 141 1.81 1.67 -51.69
N ASP A 142 3.02 2.13 -52.04
CA ASP A 142 4.31 1.48 -51.78
C ASP A 142 5.01 1.96 -50.49
N THR A 143 4.43 2.93 -49.75
CA THR A 143 4.95 3.39 -48.45
C THR A 143 4.17 2.81 -47.27
N ILE A 144 4.86 2.52 -46.15
CA ILE A 144 4.25 1.89 -44.96
C ILE A 144 3.42 2.91 -44.14
N LEU A 145 3.80 4.20 -44.20
CA LEU A 145 3.13 5.28 -43.47
C LEU A 145 2.48 6.27 -44.44
N GLU A 146 1.22 6.64 -44.17
CA GLU A 146 0.52 7.70 -44.91
C GLU A 146 1.10 9.08 -44.54
N SER A 147 1.34 9.31 -43.25
CA SER A 147 1.95 10.56 -42.75
C SER A 147 2.64 10.37 -41.40
N LEU A 148 3.71 11.13 -41.16
CA LEU A 148 4.35 11.24 -39.86
C LEU A 148 4.68 12.71 -39.56
N GLU A 149 4.00 13.29 -38.58
CA GLU A 149 4.06 14.72 -38.28
C GLU A 149 4.26 14.98 -36.79
N TYR A 150 4.93 16.10 -36.47
CA TYR A 150 4.95 16.60 -35.10
C TYR A 150 3.63 17.30 -34.80
N THR A 151 3.14 17.23 -33.57
CA THR A 151 1.96 18.02 -33.17
C THR A 151 2.25 19.52 -33.07
N SER A 152 3.54 19.90 -33.04
CA SER A 152 4.02 21.27 -32.98
C SER A 152 5.22 21.47 -33.90
N ASP A 153 5.12 22.48 -34.76
CA ASP A 153 6.22 22.90 -35.65
C ASP A 153 7.29 23.72 -34.92
N TYR A 154 6.95 24.29 -33.76
CA TYR A 154 7.85 25.12 -32.97
C TYR A 154 8.90 24.27 -32.24
N THR A 155 10.17 24.63 -32.41
CA THR A 155 11.32 24.01 -31.74
C THR A 155 12.00 25.03 -30.83
N PHE A 156 12.15 24.70 -29.55
CA PHE A 156 12.83 25.54 -28.57
C PHE A 156 14.35 25.52 -28.79
N SER A 157 15.07 26.48 -28.21
CA SER A 157 16.54 26.60 -28.35
C SER A 157 17.33 25.38 -27.84
N ASN A 158 16.71 24.53 -27.01
CA ASN A 158 17.29 23.26 -26.54
C ASN A 158 16.94 22.05 -27.43
N GLY A 159 16.31 22.27 -28.59
CA GLY A 159 15.93 21.23 -29.55
C GLY A 159 14.62 20.49 -29.24
N CYS A 160 14.01 20.71 -28.08
CA CYS A 160 12.71 20.14 -27.73
C CYS A 160 11.57 20.82 -28.50
N ARG A 161 10.47 20.09 -28.74
CA ARG A 161 9.20 20.60 -29.28
C ARG A 161 8.06 20.58 -28.24
N ALA A 162 8.26 19.92 -27.11
CA ALA A 162 7.36 19.98 -25.96
C ALA A 162 7.46 21.34 -25.25
N PRO A 163 6.38 21.85 -24.62
CA PRO A 163 6.41 23.14 -23.93
C PRO A 163 7.27 23.09 -22.65
N PRO A 164 7.84 24.22 -22.18
CA PRO A 164 8.85 24.25 -21.10
C PRO A 164 8.39 23.57 -19.81
N TRP A 165 7.13 23.73 -19.41
CA TRP A 165 6.59 23.09 -18.20
C TRP A 165 6.49 21.56 -18.29
N ARG A 166 6.42 21.00 -19.51
CA ARG A 166 6.47 19.54 -19.74
C ARG A 166 7.89 19.02 -19.90
N GLN A 167 8.83 19.87 -20.35
CA GLN A 167 10.25 19.53 -20.42
C GLN A 167 10.86 19.28 -19.02
N VAL A 168 10.36 19.94 -17.97
CA VAL A 168 10.76 19.66 -16.57
C VAL A 168 10.43 18.21 -16.17
N HIS A 169 9.42 17.60 -16.79
CA HIS A 169 9.05 16.20 -16.61
C HIS A 169 9.74 15.24 -17.60
N GLY A 170 10.71 15.75 -18.38
CA GLY A 170 11.50 14.97 -19.32
C GLY A 170 10.90 14.82 -20.72
N GLU A 171 9.73 15.42 -21.03
CA GLU A 171 9.13 15.30 -22.36
C GLU A 171 9.86 16.15 -23.42
N ILE A 172 10.06 15.57 -24.59
CA ILE A 172 10.87 16.15 -25.68
C ILE A 172 10.00 16.60 -26.84
N CYS A 173 9.10 15.75 -27.35
CA CYS A 173 8.17 16.09 -28.43
C CYS A 173 6.96 15.14 -28.48
N TYR A 174 5.95 15.50 -29.26
CA TYR A 174 4.82 14.61 -29.56
C TYR A 174 4.65 14.44 -31.07
N LEU A 175 4.26 13.24 -31.47
CA LEU A 175 4.16 12.82 -32.87
C LEU A 175 2.78 12.22 -33.14
N VAL A 176 2.30 12.43 -34.37
CA VAL A 176 1.15 11.74 -34.94
C VAL A 176 1.67 10.89 -36.09
N ILE A 177 1.52 9.58 -35.97
CA ILE A 177 1.89 8.61 -37.00
C ILE A 177 0.60 8.04 -37.57
N LYS A 178 0.40 8.15 -38.89
CA LYS A 178 -0.76 7.59 -39.57
C LYS A 178 -0.30 6.46 -40.51
N PRO A 179 -0.50 5.20 -40.12
CA PRO A 179 -0.34 4.05 -41.02
C PRO A 179 -1.48 4.00 -42.05
N HIS A 180 -1.31 3.23 -43.12
CA HIS A 180 -2.37 3.03 -44.12
C HIS A 180 -3.46 2.02 -43.69
N ASP A 181 -3.16 1.17 -42.71
CA ASP A 181 -3.96 0.00 -42.31
C ASP A 181 -4.72 0.18 -40.98
N THR A 182 -4.43 1.25 -40.23
CA THR A 182 -4.92 1.46 -38.86
C THR A 182 -5.16 2.94 -38.54
N ASP A 183 -5.82 3.21 -37.41
CA ASP A 183 -6.06 4.58 -36.92
C ASP A 183 -4.76 5.32 -36.56
N PRO A 184 -4.74 6.67 -36.64
CA PRO A 184 -3.57 7.47 -36.26
C PRO A 184 -3.11 7.21 -34.81
N LEU A 185 -1.81 6.91 -34.66
CA LEU A 185 -1.13 6.69 -33.41
C LEU A 185 -0.55 8.01 -32.89
N TYR A 186 -0.79 8.31 -31.61
CA TYR A 186 -0.27 9.51 -30.94
C TYR A 186 0.85 9.11 -30.00
N ILE A 187 2.04 9.68 -30.16
CA ILE A 187 3.23 9.27 -29.43
C ILE A 187 3.84 10.44 -28.67
N THR A 188 4.27 10.18 -27.43
CA THR A 188 5.06 11.09 -26.60
C THR A 188 6.50 10.59 -26.52
N CYS A 189 7.47 11.38 -26.96
CA CYS A 189 8.88 11.10 -26.77
C CYS A 189 9.40 11.86 -25.55
N SER A 190 10.07 11.18 -24.63
CA SER A 190 10.69 11.76 -23.44
C SER A 190 12.13 11.28 -23.26
N THR A 191 12.89 11.92 -22.39
CA THR A 191 14.25 11.50 -22.02
C THR A 191 14.29 10.11 -21.42
N ALA A 192 13.14 9.61 -20.95
CA ALA A 192 12.96 8.27 -20.40
C ALA A 192 12.48 7.24 -21.44
N GLY A 193 12.18 7.60 -22.68
CA GLY A 193 11.68 6.64 -23.68
C GLY A 193 10.59 7.19 -24.59
N VAL A 194 10.04 6.34 -25.44
CA VAL A 194 8.91 6.64 -26.34
C VAL A 194 7.65 5.94 -25.84
N PHE A 195 6.53 6.67 -25.75
CA PHE A 195 5.28 6.21 -25.14
C PHE A 195 4.11 6.43 -26.11
N LEU A 196 3.22 5.45 -26.26
CA LEU A 196 1.97 5.57 -27.04
C LEU A 196 0.86 6.15 -26.17
N ASN A 197 0.14 7.16 -26.66
CA ASN A 197 -0.97 7.81 -25.97
C ASN A 197 -2.31 7.17 -26.41
N GLY A 198 -3.21 6.88 -25.45
CA GLY A 198 -4.53 6.33 -25.73
C GLY A 198 -5.45 7.30 -26.49
N VAL A 199 -6.23 6.77 -27.45
CA VAL A 199 -7.15 7.54 -28.29
C VAL A 199 -8.33 8.06 -27.46
N SER A 200 -8.53 9.39 -27.41
CA SER A 200 -9.70 10.02 -26.79
C SER A 200 -10.50 10.77 -27.84
N ASN A 201 -11.79 10.42 -27.97
CA ASN A 201 -12.72 11.08 -28.87
C ASN A 201 -12.90 12.56 -28.50
N ASN A 202 -12.54 13.44 -29.43
CA ASN A 202 -12.92 14.85 -29.55
C ASN A 202 -12.69 15.77 -28.33
N LYS A 203 -11.52 16.44 -28.34
CA LYS A 203 -11.26 17.87 -28.08
C LYS A 203 -9.92 18.10 -27.37
N GLY A 204 -8.86 18.32 -28.14
CA GLY A 204 -7.82 19.34 -27.86
C GLY A 204 -6.94 19.31 -26.60
N PHE A 205 -7.04 18.31 -25.70
CA PHE A 205 -6.12 18.20 -24.55
C PHE A 205 -5.79 16.73 -24.24
N PHE A 206 -4.53 16.35 -24.42
CA PHE A 206 -4.03 15.01 -24.07
C PHE A 206 -3.91 14.87 -22.54
N GLN A 207 -4.85 14.16 -21.91
CA GLN A 207 -4.71 13.68 -20.54
C GLN A 207 -3.87 12.40 -20.53
N ASN A 208 -2.80 12.38 -19.73
CA ASN A 208 -2.01 11.19 -19.42
C ASN A 208 -2.89 10.15 -18.73
N LYS A 209 -3.39 9.16 -19.47
CA LYS A 209 -3.90 7.90 -18.92
C LYS A 209 -2.99 6.79 -19.41
N GLY A 210 -2.26 6.16 -18.48
CA GLY A 210 -1.53 4.90 -18.68
C GLY A 210 -0.28 5.01 -19.58
N ARG A 211 0.92 4.83 -19.01
CA ARG A 211 2.13 4.59 -19.79
C ARG A 211 2.17 3.10 -20.12
N ASP A 212 1.54 2.70 -21.22
CA ASP A 212 1.29 1.27 -21.43
C ASP A 212 2.39 0.54 -22.22
N PHE A 213 3.38 1.22 -22.83
CA PHE A 213 4.51 0.54 -23.50
C PHE A 213 5.82 1.36 -23.47
N PHE A 214 6.94 0.69 -23.19
CA PHE A 214 8.30 1.26 -23.21
C PHE A 214 9.09 0.69 -24.40
N ILE A 215 9.54 1.55 -25.31
CA ILE A 215 10.39 1.15 -26.44
C ILE A 215 11.70 1.98 -26.42
N PRO A 216 12.88 1.33 -26.39
CA PRO A 216 14.17 2.04 -26.32
C PRO A 216 14.55 2.85 -27.58
N HIS A 217 13.95 2.57 -28.75
CA HIS A 217 14.22 3.21 -30.05
C HIS A 217 12.97 3.18 -30.94
N MET A 218 12.65 4.27 -31.66
CA MET A 218 11.49 4.33 -32.58
C MET A 218 11.56 3.28 -33.70
N ALA A 219 12.78 2.91 -34.13
CA ALA A 219 12.99 1.97 -35.23
C ALA A 219 12.43 0.55 -34.98
N LYS A 220 12.04 0.21 -33.75
CA LYS A 220 11.43 -1.10 -33.41
C LYS A 220 9.90 -1.15 -33.62
N LEU A 221 9.26 -0.02 -33.94
CA LEU A 221 7.82 0.03 -34.28
C LEU A 221 7.48 -0.67 -35.61
N SER A 222 8.44 -0.94 -36.49
CA SER A 222 8.19 -1.67 -37.74
C SER A 222 7.89 -3.17 -37.54
N ASN A 223 8.18 -3.71 -36.36
CA ASN A 223 7.95 -5.12 -36.04
C ASN A 223 6.57 -5.37 -35.39
N SER A 224 5.78 -4.31 -35.16
CA SER A 224 4.43 -4.37 -34.57
C SER A 224 3.31 -4.15 -35.60
N VAL A 225 3.61 -4.21 -36.90
CA VAL A 225 2.62 -4.15 -37.99
C VAL A 225 2.51 -5.55 -38.62
N PRO A 226 1.31 -6.15 -38.73
CA PRO A 226 1.13 -7.46 -39.36
C PRO A 226 1.57 -7.40 -40.83
N LYS A 227 2.54 -8.25 -41.21
CA LYS A 227 2.92 -8.44 -42.62
C LYS A 227 2.02 -9.51 -43.22
N ASP A 228 1.21 -9.14 -44.20
CA ASP A 228 0.59 -10.09 -45.11
C ASP A 228 1.53 -10.33 -46.30
N ASP A 229 1.61 -11.60 -46.72
CA ASP A 229 2.66 -12.17 -47.57
C ASP A 229 2.67 -11.63 -49.00
N ARG A 230 3.75 -10.93 -49.38
CA ARG A 230 4.37 -11.04 -50.72
C ARG A 230 5.89 -10.88 -50.63
N GLU A 231 6.59 -11.94 -51.01
CA GLU A 231 8.05 -12.06 -51.04
C GLU A 231 8.74 -11.01 -51.92
N ARG A 232 9.82 -10.40 -51.41
CA ARG A 232 11.18 -10.34 -52.02
C ARG A 232 12.21 -9.65 -51.09
N PRO A 233 13.51 -10.01 -51.16
CA PRO A 233 14.50 -9.69 -50.13
C PRO A 233 15.19 -8.35 -50.37
N PHE A 234 15.47 -7.59 -49.32
CA PHE A 234 16.38 -6.43 -49.37
C PHE A 234 17.53 -6.56 -48.37
N VAL A 235 18.73 -6.43 -48.94
CA VAL A 235 20.07 -6.52 -48.32
C VAL A 235 20.35 -5.25 -47.53
N TYR A 236 20.76 -5.38 -46.27
CA TYR A 236 21.38 -4.26 -45.55
C TYR A 236 22.91 -4.33 -45.69
N VAL A 237 23.44 -3.38 -46.44
CA VAL A 237 24.88 -3.13 -46.59
C VAL A 237 25.37 -2.43 -45.32
N SER A 238 26.35 -3.03 -44.63
CA SER A 238 27.12 -2.31 -43.61
C SER A 238 28.21 -1.49 -44.29
N SER A 239 28.04 -0.18 -44.37
CA SER A 239 29.11 0.75 -44.75
C SER A 239 29.85 1.22 -43.50
N LYS A 240 31.00 0.59 -43.23
CA LYS A 240 32.08 1.21 -42.47
C LYS A 240 32.60 2.42 -43.24
N SER A 241 32.90 3.51 -42.55
CA SER A 241 33.95 4.45 -42.94
C SER A 241 34.88 4.68 -41.76
N ASN A 242 36.05 4.04 -41.86
CA ASN A 242 37.28 4.39 -41.15
C ASN A 242 37.73 5.80 -41.53
N GLN A 243 38.37 6.50 -40.61
CA GLN A 243 39.62 7.19 -40.92
C GLN A 243 40.57 7.13 -39.71
N THR A 244 41.78 6.72 -40.05
CA THR A 244 42.98 6.43 -39.27
C THR A 244 43.82 7.70 -39.03
N HIS A 245 44.60 7.76 -37.95
CA HIS A 245 46.01 8.21 -38.03
C HIS A 245 46.88 7.67 -36.89
N SER A 246 48.15 7.50 -37.24
CA SER A 246 49.20 6.68 -36.63
C SER A 246 50.11 7.43 -35.65
N TRP A 247 50.96 6.63 -35.00
CA TRP A 247 51.93 6.87 -33.94
C TRP A 247 52.99 7.97 -34.21
N GLU A 248 53.50 8.61 -33.14
CA GLU A 248 54.91 8.49 -32.68
C GLU A 248 55.34 9.52 -31.61
N LYS A 249 56.39 9.12 -30.87
CA LYS A 249 57.36 9.89 -30.04
C LYS A 249 57.14 9.95 -28.51
N ASN A 250 57.77 8.99 -27.83
CA ASN A 250 58.54 9.22 -26.60
C ASN A 250 59.90 9.87 -26.98
N PRO A 251 60.55 10.70 -26.12
CA PRO A 251 61.40 10.12 -25.07
C PRO A 251 61.51 10.91 -23.72
N SER A 252 61.63 10.13 -22.64
CA SER A 252 62.61 10.26 -21.54
C SER A 252 62.72 11.56 -20.72
N LYS A 253 62.49 11.45 -19.39
CA LYS A 253 63.57 11.58 -18.36
C LYS A 253 63.08 11.47 -16.89
N THR A 254 63.63 10.46 -16.21
CA THR A 254 64.24 10.44 -14.85
C THR A 254 63.49 10.91 -13.59
N VAL A 255 63.19 9.90 -12.74
CA VAL A 255 63.71 9.69 -11.36
C VAL A 255 63.18 10.50 -10.16
N ASN A 256 62.63 9.71 -9.22
CA ASN A 256 62.61 9.77 -7.74
C ASN A 256 62.06 10.96 -6.95
N ALA A 257 60.98 10.64 -6.23
CA ALA A 257 60.87 10.64 -4.76
C ALA A 257 61.54 11.76 -3.95
N ARG A 258 60.72 12.57 -3.27
CA ARG A 258 60.58 12.54 -1.79
C ARG A 258 59.48 13.50 -1.31
N MET A 259 58.94 13.11 -0.15
CA MET A 259 57.93 13.76 0.71
C MET A 259 58.05 15.28 0.84
N ILE A 260 56.91 15.93 1.10
CA ILE A 260 56.65 16.70 2.34
C ILE A 260 55.13 16.82 2.51
N GLU A 261 54.67 16.57 3.73
CA GLU A 261 53.32 16.79 4.23
C GLU A 261 52.88 18.27 4.08
N SER A 262 51.55 18.46 4.00
CA SER A 262 50.76 19.37 4.81
C SER A 262 49.73 20.21 4.06
N SER A 263 48.63 20.44 4.78
CA SER A 263 47.62 21.49 4.63
C SER A 263 46.36 21.18 3.80
N LEU A 264 45.30 20.92 4.57
CA LEU A 264 43.92 21.24 4.25
C LEU A 264 43.81 22.62 3.60
N ASN A 265 42.96 22.75 2.58
CA ASN A 265 42.46 24.05 2.13
C ASN A 265 40.95 24.16 2.37
N HIS A 266 40.60 24.55 3.60
CA HIS A 266 39.25 24.78 4.12
C HIS A 266 38.47 25.92 3.38
N ASN A 267 39.11 26.63 2.45
CA ASN A 267 38.52 27.79 1.77
C ASN A 267 37.75 27.46 0.47
N LEU A 268 37.96 26.29 -0.14
CA LEU A 268 37.25 25.92 -1.36
C LEU A 268 35.80 25.48 -1.08
N LEU A 269 35.58 24.77 0.03
CA LEU A 269 34.25 24.35 0.48
C LEU A 269 33.40 25.52 0.98
N LYS A 270 34.02 26.53 1.62
CA LYS A 270 33.31 27.71 2.12
C LYS A 270 32.75 28.59 0.99
N ASN A 271 33.52 28.75 -0.10
CA ASN A 271 33.08 29.51 -1.29
C ASN A 271 31.98 28.83 -2.11
N ILE A 272 31.90 27.50 -2.07
CA ILE A 272 30.83 26.74 -2.74
C ILE A 272 29.53 26.83 -1.92
N LEU A 273 29.62 26.78 -0.59
CA LEU A 273 28.47 26.90 0.31
C LEU A 273 27.87 28.32 0.33
N GLU A 274 28.67 29.39 0.28
CA GLU A 274 28.16 30.76 0.25
C GLU A 274 27.46 31.12 -1.08
N LYS A 275 27.86 30.51 -2.21
CA LYS A 275 27.18 30.72 -3.51
C LYS A 275 25.83 30.01 -3.63
N ILE A 276 25.63 28.90 -2.90
CA ILE A 276 24.38 28.15 -2.93
C ILE A 276 23.31 28.84 -2.05
N ILE A 277 23.72 29.52 -0.97
CA ILE A 277 22.81 30.23 -0.07
C ILE A 277 22.27 31.54 -0.67
N SER A 278 22.97 32.14 -1.65
CA SER A 278 22.54 33.40 -2.27
C SER A 278 21.52 33.25 -3.42
N ILE A 279 21.24 32.03 -3.90
CA ILE A 279 20.35 31.83 -5.06
C ILE A 279 18.89 31.55 -4.64
N ASP A 280 18.64 31.23 -3.37
CA ASP A 280 17.29 30.90 -2.85
C ASP A 280 16.48 32.14 -2.35
N LYS A 281 16.99 33.36 -2.58
CA LYS A 281 16.33 34.62 -2.16
C LYS A 281 15.76 35.48 -3.30
N ALA A 282 15.70 34.98 -4.53
CA ALA A 282 15.27 35.79 -5.68
C ALA A 282 14.18 35.13 -6.56
N THR A 283 13.11 34.60 -5.96
CA THR A 283 11.88 34.26 -6.71
C THR A 283 10.63 34.28 -5.80
N LYS A 284 10.37 35.42 -5.19
CA LYS A 284 9.01 35.88 -4.86
C LYS A 284 8.95 37.39 -5.02
N ARG A 285 8.35 37.84 -6.12
CA ARG A 285 7.59 39.09 -6.21
C ARG A 285 6.71 39.05 -7.47
N ASP A 286 5.55 39.66 -7.33
CA ASP A 286 4.54 40.00 -8.35
C ASP A 286 3.37 39.01 -8.54
N THR A 287 2.32 39.22 -7.74
CA THR A 287 0.90 39.12 -8.17
C THR A 287 0.05 40.14 -7.41
N GLU A 288 -0.43 41.14 -8.14
CA GLU A 288 -1.68 41.92 -7.97
C GLU A 288 -2.33 41.86 -9.37
N GLU A 289 -3.63 41.71 -9.64
CA GLU A 289 -4.86 42.16 -8.99
C GLU A 289 -6.08 41.45 -9.67
N GLY A 290 -7.21 41.32 -8.97
CA GLY A 290 -8.53 41.78 -9.48
C GLY A 290 -9.44 40.94 -10.39
N ARG A 291 -10.49 40.34 -9.77
CA ARG A 291 -11.94 40.34 -10.12
C ARG A 291 -12.56 39.45 -11.24
N SER A 292 -13.38 38.50 -10.74
CA SER A 292 -14.83 38.27 -10.98
C SER A 292 -15.44 38.30 -12.40
N SER A 293 -16.04 37.18 -12.83
CA SER A 293 -17.52 37.07 -13.00
C SER A 293 -17.97 35.71 -13.59
N THR A 294 -19.10 35.26 -13.06
CA THR A 294 -19.90 34.07 -13.39
C THR A 294 -20.78 34.28 -14.62
N VAL A 295 -20.89 33.28 -15.52
CA VAL A 295 -22.03 33.15 -16.45
C VAL A 295 -22.41 31.67 -16.64
N SER A 296 -23.70 31.41 -16.48
CA SER A 296 -24.42 30.13 -16.63
C SER A 296 -25.26 30.15 -17.90
N LEU A 297 -25.29 29.09 -18.73
CA LEU A 297 -26.35 28.84 -19.74
C LEU A 297 -26.45 27.31 -20.02
N LYS A 298 -27.46 26.59 -19.54
CA LYS A 298 -28.85 26.40 -20.04
C LYS A 298 -29.00 25.59 -21.36
N ILE A 299 -29.59 24.41 -21.15
CA ILE A 299 -30.30 23.44 -22.01
C ILE A 299 -31.06 24.07 -23.19
N LYS A 300 -31.08 23.38 -24.34
CA LYS A 300 -32.24 23.35 -25.27
C LYS A 300 -32.38 21.99 -25.98
N LYS A 301 -33.50 21.31 -25.69
CA LYS A 301 -34.12 20.25 -26.51
C LYS A 301 -34.71 20.83 -27.79
N LYS A 302 -34.78 20.04 -28.86
CA LYS A 302 -35.83 20.12 -29.88
C LYS A 302 -36.16 18.72 -30.44
N ALA A 303 -37.43 18.54 -30.77
CA ALA A 303 -38.13 17.29 -31.01
C ALA A 303 -38.66 17.18 -32.45
N SER A 304 -39.28 16.02 -32.74
CA SER A 304 -40.18 15.63 -33.84
C SER A 304 -39.53 15.30 -35.20
N GLY A 305 -39.96 14.27 -35.97
CA GLY A 305 -40.99 13.23 -35.78
C GLY A 305 -41.17 12.33 -37.03
N ILE A 306 -42.02 11.30 -36.89
CA ILE A 306 -42.84 10.56 -37.91
C ILE A 306 -42.06 9.56 -38.80
N SER A 307 -42.19 8.22 -38.66
CA SER A 307 -43.27 7.21 -38.86
C SER A 307 -43.23 6.52 -40.25
N SER A 308 -43.18 5.17 -40.23
CA SER A 308 -44.00 4.23 -41.02
C SER A 308 -43.37 2.83 -40.94
N GLY A 309 -44.14 1.81 -40.56
CA GLY A 309 -43.63 0.49 -40.17
C GLY A 309 -43.52 -0.55 -41.28
N SER A 310 -42.98 -1.72 -40.92
CA SER A 310 -43.27 -3.05 -41.48
C SER A 310 -42.56 -4.12 -40.65
N VAL A 311 -43.29 -5.17 -40.32
CA VAL A 311 -42.93 -6.31 -39.47
C VAL A 311 -41.89 -7.22 -40.14
N LYS A 312 -40.85 -7.63 -39.41
CA LYS A 312 -40.11 -8.90 -39.60
C LYS A 312 -39.29 -9.27 -38.34
N ILE A 313 -39.38 -10.53 -37.95
CA ILE A 313 -38.83 -11.15 -36.74
C ILE A 313 -37.38 -11.61 -37.02
N GLN A 314 -36.39 -11.16 -36.22
CA GLN A 314 -35.07 -11.79 -35.96
C GLN A 314 -34.19 -10.89 -35.03
N PRO A 315 -33.02 -11.37 -34.55
CA PRO A 315 -32.70 -11.96 -33.25
C PRO A 315 -32.41 -10.93 -32.11
N SER A 316 -32.48 -11.37 -30.85
CA SER A 316 -32.40 -10.51 -29.66
C SER A 316 -31.01 -9.91 -29.42
N SER A 317 -30.87 -8.62 -29.75
CA SER A 317 -29.81 -7.74 -29.23
C SER A 317 -30.41 -6.42 -28.74
N LYS A 318 -30.38 -6.20 -27.42
CA LYS A 318 -30.16 -4.94 -26.69
C LYS A 318 -30.87 -5.00 -25.34
N TRP A 319 -30.06 -5.07 -24.30
CA TRP A 319 -30.46 -4.81 -22.93
C TRP A 319 -30.89 -3.34 -22.85
N SER A 320 -32.11 -3.10 -22.38
CA SER A 320 -32.61 -1.78 -22.06
C SER A 320 -31.79 -1.17 -20.93
N GLU A 321 -31.39 0.08 -21.10
CA GLU A 321 -30.88 0.96 -20.05
C GLU A 321 -31.95 1.07 -18.95
N ASP A 322 -31.71 0.41 -17.82
CA ASP A 322 -32.41 0.68 -16.58
C ASP A 322 -31.46 1.43 -15.63
N VAL A 323 -31.82 2.69 -15.40
CA VAL A 323 -31.55 3.61 -14.28
C VAL A 323 -30.24 3.38 -13.50
N GLY A 324 -29.35 4.37 -13.59
CA GLY A 324 -28.05 4.40 -12.93
C GLY A 324 -28.10 4.16 -11.41
N GLU A 325 -27.60 3.02 -10.98
CA GLU A 325 -27.08 2.83 -9.63
C GLU A 325 -25.64 3.37 -9.59
N SER A 326 -25.48 4.66 -9.26
CA SER A 326 -24.19 5.18 -8.81
C SER A 326 -23.94 4.64 -7.40
N SER A 327 -23.05 3.64 -7.26
CA SER A 327 -22.63 3.10 -5.96
C SER A 327 -21.16 3.41 -5.75
N SER A 328 -20.88 4.27 -4.77
CA SER A 328 -19.56 4.51 -4.19
C SER A 328 -19.16 3.30 -3.36
N GLU A 329 -18.79 2.21 -4.00
CA GLU A 329 -18.26 1.01 -3.35
C GLU A 329 -16.74 1.01 -3.53
N THR A 330 -16.01 1.26 -2.45
CA THR A 330 -14.58 0.95 -2.35
C THR A 330 -14.44 -0.53 -2.01
N GLU A 331 -14.57 -1.41 -3.00
CA GLU A 331 -14.20 -2.82 -2.86
C GLU A 331 -12.72 -2.96 -3.30
N THR A 332 -11.84 -3.36 -2.38
CA THR A 332 -10.37 -3.36 -2.56
C THR A 332 -9.81 -4.57 -3.32
N ASP A 333 -10.66 -5.43 -3.86
CA ASP A 333 -10.26 -6.66 -4.58
C ASP A 333 -10.76 -6.61 -6.04
N GLU A 334 -10.38 -5.61 -6.82
CA GLU A 334 -10.58 -5.68 -8.28
C GLU A 334 -9.39 -6.43 -8.91
N GLU A 335 -9.61 -7.69 -9.28
CA GLU A 335 -8.69 -8.47 -10.12
C GLU A 335 -8.53 -7.72 -11.46
N GLN A 336 -7.31 -7.24 -11.75
CA GLN A 336 -7.05 -6.60 -13.04
C GLN A 336 -7.05 -7.65 -14.16
N PRO A 337 -7.65 -7.35 -15.33
CA PRO A 337 -7.59 -8.24 -16.47
C PRO A 337 -6.16 -8.31 -17.00
N VAL A 338 -5.50 -9.46 -16.83
CA VAL A 338 -4.20 -9.74 -17.44
C VAL A 338 -4.40 -9.90 -18.95
N ARG A 339 -3.84 -8.99 -19.75
CA ARG A 339 -3.75 -9.18 -21.21
C ARG A 339 -2.68 -10.23 -21.48
N HIS A 340 -3.09 -11.35 -22.09
CA HIS A 340 -2.13 -12.31 -22.63
C HIS A 340 -1.61 -11.87 -23.99
N GLN A 341 -0.31 -12.09 -24.20
CA GLN A 341 0.30 -12.13 -25.53
C GLN A 341 -0.13 -13.43 -26.19
N GLU A 342 -0.71 -13.35 -27.39
CA GLU A 342 -0.91 -14.52 -28.25
C GLU A 342 0.46 -15.12 -28.56
N GLY A 343 0.73 -16.33 -28.06
CA GLY A 343 1.94 -17.08 -28.36
C GLY A 343 1.91 -17.61 -29.79
N ASN A 344 3.05 -17.53 -30.47
CA ASN A 344 3.26 -18.10 -31.81
C ASN A 344 2.80 -19.57 -31.87
N THR A 345 1.94 -19.86 -32.84
CA THR A 345 1.29 -21.16 -33.09
C THR A 345 2.15 -22.12 -33.91
N ASP A 346 3.44 -22.26 -33.57
CA ASP A 346 4.35 -23.14 -34.35
C ASP A 346 4.83 -24.39 -33.60
N ASP A 347 4.48 -24.58 -32.32
CA ASP A 347 4.65 -25.86 -31.60
C ASP A 347 3.61 -26.00 -30.46
N LEU A 348 2.37 -26.35 -30.80
CA LEU A 348 1.30 -26.59 -29.82
C LEU A 348 1.39 -28.03 -29.24
N PRO A 349 1.38 -28.21 -27.91
CA PRO A 349 1.47 -29.53 -27.26
C PRO A 349 0.36 -30.51 -27.67
N SER A 350 0.65 -31.80 -27.54
CA SER A 350 -0.26 -32.90 -27.94
C SER A 350 -1.65 -32.82 -27.30
N GLU A 351 -1.72 -32.25 -26.11
CA GLU A 351 -2.91 -32.06 -25.28
C GLU A 351 -3.87 -31.04 -25.92
N TYR A 352 -3.34 -29.98 -26.55
CA TYR A 352 -4.14 -28.98 -27.25
C TYR A 352 -4.90 -29.61 -28.42
N TRP A 353 -4.19 -30.41 -29.23
CA TRP A 353 -4.77 -31.14 -30.37
C TRP A 353 -5.75 -32.23 -29.91
N GLY A 354 -5.48 -32.86 -28.77
CA GLY A 354 -6.39 -33.79 -28.12
C GLY A 354 -7.73 -33.14 -27.78
N ILE A 355 -7.71 -31.99 -27.12
CA ILE A 355 -8.92 -31.22 -26.77
C ILE A 355 -9.64 -30.72 -28.03
N GLN A 356 -8.92 -30.26 -29.05
CA GLN A 356 -9.54 -29.86 -30.32
C GLN A 356 -10.30 -31.02 -30.99
N LYS A 357 -9.75 -32.23 -30.96
CA LYS A 357 -10.43 -33.41 -31.53
C LYS A 357 -11.71 -33.73 -30.77
N LEU A 358 -11.68 -33.64 -29.44
CA LEU A 358 -12.85 -33.82 -28.57
C LEU A 358 -13.91 -32.72 -28.73
N ALA A 359 -13.49 -31.48 -28.99
CA ALA A 359 -14.38 -30.35 -29.26
C ALA A 359 -15.37 -30.63 -30.40
N LYS A 360 -14.92 -31.35 -31.44
CA LYS A 360 -15.78 -31.73 -32.58
C LYS A 360 -16.91 -32.68 -32.14
N TYR A 361 -16.61 -33.61 -31.23
CA TYR A 361 -17.62 -34.55 -30.71
C TYR A 361 -18.60 -33.88 -29.75
N LEU A 362 -18.16 -32.88 -28.97
CA LEU A 362 -19.05 -32.05 -28.14
C LEU A 362 -20.05 -31.25 -28.97
N LYS A 363 -19.65 -30.75 -30.14
CA LYS A 363 -20.53 -30.01 -31.06
C LYS A 363 -21.46 -30.93 -31.88
N GLY A 364 -21.24 -32.24 -31.85
CA GLY A 364 -21.91 -33.23 -32.71
C GLY A 364 -23.34 -33.60 -32.31
N GLY A 365 -23.87 -33.10 -31.18
CA GLY A 365 -25.29 -33.21 -30.80
C GLY A 365 -25.79 -34.60 -30.39
N ASN A 366 -24.92 -35.61 -30.27
CA ASN A 366 -25.29 -36.94 -29.76
C ASN A 366 -25.03 -37.01 -28.24
N PRO A 367 -26.06 -37.28 -27.41
CA PRO A 367 -25.96 -37.47 -25.96
C PRO A 367 -24.81 -38.35 -25.49
N THR A 368 -24.71 -39.57 -26.04
CA THR A 368 -23.73 -40.58 -25.63
C THR A 368 -22.32 -40.17 -26.06
N ALA A 369 -22.16 -39.66 -27.28
CA ALA A 369 -20.87 -39.17 -27.76
C ALA A 369 -20.41 -37.93 -26.99
N THR A 370 -21.33 -37.06 -26.60
CA THR A 370 -21.06 -35.86 -25.79
C THR A 370 -20.60 -36.25 -24.40
N VAL A 371 -21.28 -37.18 -23.73
CA VAL A 371 -20.84 -37.68 -22.41
C VAL A 371 -19.47 -38.34 -22.48
N ILE A 372 -19.20 -39.16 -23.51
CA ILE A 372 -17.88 -39.78 -23.70
C ILE A 372 -16.82 -38.70 -23.92
N ALA A 373 -17.09 -37.69 -24.76
CA ALA A 373 -16.16 -36.60 -25.02
C ALA A 373 -15.89 -35.75 -23.77
N LEU A 374 -16.91 -35.48 -22.94
CA LEU A 374 -16.76 -34.79 -21.66
C LEU A 374 -15.90 -35.60 -20.68
N CYS A 375 -16.12 -36.92 -20.59
CA CYS A 375 -15.29 -37.80 -19.77
C CYS A 375 -13.83 -37.80 -20.25
N SER A 376 -13.59 -37.97 -21.55
CA SER A 376 -12.25 -37.94 -22.13
C SER A 376 -11.58 -36.57 -22.00
N MET A 377 -12.34 -35.47 -22.00
CA MET A 377 -11.80 -34.13 -21.79
C MET A 377 -11.30 -33.92 -20.36
N ARG A 378 -11.92 -34.57 -19.38
CA ARG A 378 -11.49 -34.54 -17.97
C ARG A 378 -10.25 -35.38 -17.69
N ASP A 379 -9.90 -36.31 -18.58
CA ASP A 379 -8.65 -37.07 -18.45
C ASP A 379 -7.40 -36.21 -18.75
N PHE A 380 -7.59 -35.03 -19.35
CA PHE A 380 -6.54 -34.03 -19.49
C PHE A 380 -6.36 -33.21 -18.21
N ASN A 381 -5.16 -32.65 -18.02
CA ASN A 381 -4.91 -31.75 -16.92
C ASN A 381 -5.52 -30.36 -17.20
N LEU A 382 -6.78 -30.16 -16.82
CA LEU A 382 -7.52 -28.92 -17.03
C LEU A 382 -7.02 -27.73 -16.20
N ALA A 383 -6.11 -27.97 -15.23
CA ALA A 383 -5.42 -26.89 -14.51
C ALA A 383 -4.30 -26.26 -15.36
N GLN A 384 -3.82 -26.95 -16.40
CA GLN A 384 -2.80 -26.40 -17.30
C GLN A 384 -3.40 -25.33 -18.22
N GLU A 385 -2.64 -24.25 -18.38
CA GLU A 385 -3.00 -23.12 -19.22
C GLU A 385 -3.22 -23.53 -20.68
N THR A 386 -2.42 -24.46 -21.21
CA THR A 386 -2.55 -24.99 -22.58
C THR A 386 -3.91 -25.64 -22.83
N CYS A 387 -4.42 -26.42 -21.87
CA CYS A 387 -5.74 -27.05 -21.93
C CYS A 387 -6.86 -26.01 -21.82
N GLN A 388 -6.70 -25.03 -20.93
CA GLN A 388 -7.64 -23.92 -20.73
C GLN A 388 -7.77 -23.04 -21.97
N LEU A 389 -6.64 -22.74 -22.62
CA LEU A 389 -6.57 -22.03 -23.91
C LEU A 389 -7.26 -22.86 -25.00
N ALA A 390 -6.98 -24.16 -25.12
CA ALA A 390 -7.64 -25.03 -26.09
C ALA A 390 -9.17 -25.03 -25.94
N ILE A 391 -9.69 -25.09 -24.72
CA ILE A 391 -11.14 -25.05 -24.45
C ILE A 391 -11.74 -23.70 -24.84
N ARG A 392 -11.03 -22.60 -24.58
CA ARG A 392 -11.49 -21.26 -24.93
C ARG A 392 -11.46 -21.04 -26.45
N ASP A 393 -10.32 -21.27 -27.08
CA ASP A 393 -10.06 -20.92 -28.48
C ASP A 393 -10.90 -21.78 -29.45
N MET A 394 -11.23 -23.02 -29.06
CA MET A 394 -12.09 -23.90 -29.86
C MET A 394 -13.59 -23.60 -29.68
N GLY A 395 -13.94 -22.58 -28.90
CA GLY A 395 -15.33 -22.25 -28.55
C GLY A 395 -16.01 -23.33 -27.71
N CYS A 396 -15.25 -24.19 -27.02
CA CYS A 396 -15.82 -25.23 -26.17
C CYS A 396 -16.49 -24.63 -24.94
N LEU A 397 -16.04 -23.47 -24.47
CA LEU A 397 -16.64 -22.82 -23.30
C LEU A 397 -18.14 -22.50 -23.52
N GLU A 398 -18.50 -21.96 -24.69
CA GLU A 398 -19.91 -21.73 -25.07
C GLU A 398 -20.70 -23.03 -25.13
N VAL A 399 -20.12 -24.08 -25.72
CA VAL A 399 -20.76 -25.41 -25.80
C VAL A 399 -21.01 -25.97 -24.39
N LEU A 400 -20.02 -25.90 -23.50
CA LEU A 400 -20.14 -26.34 -22.12
C LEU A 400 -21.26 -25.58 -21.39
N ILE A 401 -21.34 -24.26 -21.56
CA ILE A 401 -22.41 -23.45 -20.98
C ILE A 401 -23.77 -23.83 -21.56
N ASN A 402 -23.88 -24.03 -22.87
CA ASN A 402 -25.13 -24.44 -23.52
C ASN A 402 -25.59 -25.84 -23.08
N LEU A 403 -24.65 -26.76 -22.80
CA LEU A 403 -24.98 -28.08 -22.25
C LEU A 403 -25.65 -28.00 -20.88
N LEU A 404 -25.51 -26.90 -20.14
CA LEU A 404 -26.19 -26.67 -18.86
C LEU A 404 -27.71 -26.50 -19.02
N ASP A 405 -28.19 -26.02 -20.16
CA ASP A 405 -29.63 -25.83 -20.42
C ASP A 405 -30.30 -27.08 -21.02
N THR A 406 -29.55 -28.17 -21.21
CA THR A 406 -30.10 -29.45 -21.71
C THR A 406 -30.91 -30.19 -20.64
N GLU A 407 -31.81 -31.08 -21.06
CA GLU A 407 -32.56 -31.95 -20.13
C GLU A 407 -31.75 -33.16 -19.64
N GLU A 408 -30.58 -33.42 -20.24
CA GLU A 408 -29.77 -34.59 -19.93
C GLU A 408 -28.82 -34.34 -18.75
N ILE A 409 -29.20 -34.85 -17.58
CA ILE A 409 -28.44 -34.71 -16.32
C ILE A 409 -26.97 -35.10 -16.46
N LYS A 410 -26.65 -36.15 -17.22
CA LYS A 410 -25.26 -36.61 -17.42
C LYS A 410 -24.40 -35.60 -18.18
N CYS A 411 -24.97 -34.92 -19.18
CA CYS A 411 -24.30 -33.85 -19.92
C CYS A 411 -24.09 -32.62 -19.05
N GLN A 412 -25.10 -32.23 -18.26
CA GLN A 412 -24.99 -31.14 -17.29
C GLN A 412 -23.89 -31.42 -16.25
N ILE A 413 -23.86 -32.62 -15.66
CA ILE A 413 -22.82 -33.03 -14.69
C ILE A 413 -21.44 -33.00 -15.33
N GLY A 414 -21.28 -33.59 -16.52
CA GLY A 414 -20.01 -33.61 -17.23
C GLY A 414 -19.49 -32.20 -17.55
N SER A 415 -20.39 -31.32 -18.00
CA SER A 415 -20.06 -29.92 -18.27
C SER A 415 -19.66 -29.16 -17.00
N LEU A 416 -20.44 -29.26 -15.92
CA LEU A 416 -20.12 -28.57 -14.66
C LEU A 416 -18.82 -29.06 -14.04
N LYS A 417 -18.45 -30.35 -14.18
CA LYS A 417 -17.15 -30.85 -13.70
C LYS A 417 -15.98 -30.15 -14.39
N ILE A 418 -16.06 -29.98 -15.71
CA ILE A 418 -15.05 -29.26 -16.49
C ILE A 418 -15.06 -27.77 -16.13
N LEU A 419 -16.24 -27.12 -16.15
CA LEU A 419 -16.39 -25.70 -15.83
C LEU A 419 -15.87 -25.37 -14.44
N LYS A 420 -16.11 -26.25 -13.45
CA LYS A 420 -15.57 -26.09 -12.09
C LYS A 420 -14.06 -25.98 -12.08
N GLU A 421 -13.36 -26.87 -12.77
CA GLU A 421 -11.89 -26.91 -12.77
C GLU A 421 -11.29 -25.70 -13.49
N ILE A 422 -11.80 -25.36 -14.68
CA ILE A 422 -11.27 -24.25 -15.48
C ILE A 422 -11.68 -22.87 -14.95
N SER A 423 -12.77 -22.77 -14.19
CA SER A 423 -13.24 -21.51 -13.58
C SER A 423 -12.36 -21.00 -12.44
N GLN A 424 -11.23 -21.65 -12.12
CA GLN A 424 -10.23 -21.03 -11.25
C GLN A 424 -9.44 -19.93 -11.99
N ASN A 425 -9.33 -20.01 -13.31
CA ASN A 425 -8.65 -19.01 -14.14
C ASN A 425 -9.49 -17.73 -14.25
N ILE A 426 -8.86 -16.56 -14.03
CA ILE A 426 -9.53 -15.25 -14.04
C ILE A 426 -10.23 -14.98 -15.37
N LEU A 427 -9.56 -15.23 -16.51
CA LEU A 427 -10.11 -14.95 -17.84
C LEU A 427 -11.34 -15.82 -18.14
N ILE A 428 -11.29 -17.10 -17.75
CA ILE A 428 -12.40 -18.02 -17.96
C ILE A 428 -13.59 -17.66 -17.07
N ARG A 429 -13.37 -17.20 -15.82
CA ARG A 429 -14.44 -16.71 -14.94
C ARG A 429 -15.22 -15.55 -15.57
N HIS A 430 -14.49 -14.58 -16.13
CA HIS A 430 -15.10 -13.46 -16.85
C HIS A 430 -15.90 -13.96 -18.07
N ALA A 431 -15.30 -14.81 -18.90
CA ALA A 431 -15.98 -15.38 -20.07
C ALA A 431 -17.24 -16.17 -19.70
N ILE A 432 -17.23 -16.98 -18.63
CA ILE A 432 -18.42 -17.70 -18.15
C ILE A 432 -19.53 -16.73 -17.76
N ALA A 433 -19.20 -15.62 -17.09
CA ALA A 433 -20.19 -14.63 -16.69
C ALA A 433 -20.76 -13.87 -17.89
N ASP A 434 -19.91 -13.50 -18.86
CA ASP A 434 -20.30 -12.77 -20.06
C ASP A 434 -21.18 -13.61 -20.99
N LEU A 435 -20.91 -14.92 -21.08
CA LEU A 435 -21.71 -15.89 -21.82
C LEU A 435 -23.01 -16.30 -21.10
N GLY A 436 -23.32 -15.71 -19.95
CA GLY A 436 -24.57 -15.98 -19.22
C GLY A 436 -24.60 -17.31 -18.47
N GLY A 437 -23.44 -17.93 -18.21
CA GLY A 437 -23.36 -19.22 -17.53
C GLY A 437 -23.85 -19.19 -16.07
N LEU A 438 -23.69 -18.06 -15.38
CA LEU A 438 -24.16 -17.90 -13.99
C LEU A 438 -25.68 -18.04 -13.85
N GLN A 439 -26.43 -17.53 -14.82
CA GLN A 439 -27.89 -17.60 -14.84
C GLN A 439 -28.37 -19.05 -14.93
N LEU A 440 -27.74 -19.85 -15.80
CA LEU A 440 -28.03 -21.26 -15.96
C LEU A 440 -27.64 -22.05 -14.70
N MET A 441 -26.46 -21.78 -14.12
CA MET A 441 -26.06 -22.43 -12.86
C MET A 441 -27.03 -22.11 -11.71
N VAL A 442 -27.51 -20.86 -11.61
CA VAL A 442 -28.52 -20.48 -10.61
C VAL A 442 -29.84 -21.23 -10.81
N LYS A 443 -30.27 -21.44 -12.07
CA LYS A 443 -31.45 -22.26 -12.42
C LYS A 443 -31.24 -23.73 -12.02
N ILE A 444 -30.05 -24.29 -12.23
CA ILE A 444 -29.71 -25.68 -11.86
C ILE A 444 -29.80 -25.91 -10.34
N LEU A 445 -29.62 -24.90 -9.49
CA LEU A 445 -29.78 -25.04 -8.04
C LEU A 445 -31.19 -25.52 -7.62
N ASP A 446 -32.20 -25.35 -8.48
CA ASP A 446 -33.58 -25.83 -8.26
C ASP A 446 -33.78 -27.32 -8.65
N SER A 447 -32.78 -27.96 -9.30
CA SER A 447 -32.83 -29.38 -9.73
C SER A 447 -33.12 -30.34 -8.57
N PRO A 448 -33.74 -31.51 -8.75
CA PRO A 448 -33.81 -32.53 -7.70
C PRO A 448 -32.47 -33.26 -7.48
N ASP A 449 -31.56 -33.21 -8.45
CA ASP A 449 -30.30 -33.95 -8.42
C ASP A 449 -29.26 -33.30 -7.49
N LYS A 450 -28.75 -34.10 -6.55
CA LYS A 450 -27.82 -33.65 -5.50
C LYS A 450 -26.43 -33.28 -6.05
N GLU A 451 -25.93 -34.02 -7.02
CA GLU A 451 -24.61 -33.80 -7.62
C GLU A 451 -24.60 -32.53 -8.47
N LEU A 452 -25.66 -32.30 -9.25
CA LEU A 452 -25.84 -31.06 -10.01
C LEU A 452 -25.85 -29.81 -9.11
N LYS A 453 -26.57 -29.84 -7.98
CA LYS A 453 -26.58 -28.71 -7.04
C LYS A 453 -25.20 -28.39 -6.49
N SER A 454 -24.47 -29.43 -6.06
CA SER A 454 -23.12 -29.30 -5.51
C SER A 454 -22.18 -28.69 -6.54
N LEU A 455 -22.13 -29.26 -7.75
CA LEU A 455 -21.25 -28.77 -8.82
C LEU A 455 -21.63 -27.36 -9.28
N ALA A 456 -22.92 -27.05 -9.39
CA ALA A 456 -23.38 -25.71 -9.76
C ALA A 456 -23.00 -24.68 -8.69
N ALA A 457 -23.21 -24.98 -7.41
CA ALA A 457 -22.83 -24.09 -6.32
C ALA A 457 -21.30 -23.89 -6.24
N GLU A 458 -20.51 -24.96 -6.37
CA GLU A 458 -19.05 -24.90 -6.37
C GLU A 458 -18.51 -24.08 -7.57
N THR A 459 -19.10 -24.25 -8.75
CA THR A 459 -18.74 -23.45 -9.94
C THR A 459 -19.15 -21.98 -9.77
N ILE A 460 -20.33 -21.70 -9.20
CA ILE A 460 -20.75 -20.34 -8.85
C ILE A 460 -19.75 -19.71 -7.87
N ALA A 461 -19.25 -20.46 -6.87
CA ALA A 461 -18.26 -19.96 -5.92
C ALA A 461 -16.97 -19.49 -6.61
N ASN A 462 -16.48 -20.27 -7.58
CA ASN A 462 -15.31 -19.90 -8.35
C ASN A 462 -15.58 -18.63 -9.19
N VAL A 463 -16.69 -18.59 -9.93
CA VAL A 463 -17.00 -17.47 -10.83
C VAL A 463 -17.38 -16.18 -10.07
N ALA A 464 -18.01 -16.27 -8.89
CA ALA A 464 -18.50 -15.12 -8.11
C ALA A 464 -17.41 -14.34 -7.34
N ARG A 465 -16.17 -14.35 -7.82
CA ARG A 465 -15.02 -13.67 -7.19
C ARG A 465 -14.87 -12.19 -7.57
N PHE A 466 -15.62 -11.70 -8.57
CA PHE A 466 -15.65 -10.30 -8.98
C PHE A 466 -17.05 -9.68 -8.94
N LYS A 467 -17.13 -8.35 -8.95
CA LYS A 467 -18.35 -7.57 -8.66
C LYS A 467 -19.52 -7.89 -9.59
N GLN A 468 -19.29 -7.95 -10.90
CA GLN A 468 -20.35 -8.22 -11.87
C GLN A 468 -20.94 -9.62 -11.70
N ALA A 469 -20.12 -10.66 -11.51
CA ALA A 469 -20.62 -12.01 -11.23
C ALA A 469 -21.46 -12.07 -9.95
N ARG A 470 -21.00 -11.45 -8.85
CA ARG A 470 -21.76 -11.35 -7.59
C ARG A 470 -23.13 -10.70 -7.78
N ARG A 471 -23.19 -9.65 -8.60
CA ARG A 471 -24.43 -8.96 -8.97
C ARG A 471 -25.36 -9.86 -9.76
N THR A 472 -24.85 -10.58 -10.76
CA THR A 472 -25.63 -11.50 -11.60
C THR A 472 -26.27 -12.61 -10.76
N VAL A 473 -25.51 -13.23 -9.84
CA VAL A 473 -26.04 -14.25 -8.93
C VAL A 473 -27.19 -13.69 -8.07
N ARG A 474 -27.04 -12.47 -7.53
CA ARG A 474 -28.11 -11.82 -6.75
C ARG A 474 -29.35 -11.54 -7.58
N GLN A 475 -29.20 -10.93 -8.76
CA GLN A 475 -30.32 -10.52 -9.61
C GLN A 475 -31.19 -11.69 -10.07
N HIS A 476 -30.59 -12.86 -10.28
CA HIS A 476 -31.31 -14.08 -10.68
C HIS A 476 -31.83 -14.88 -9.48
N GLY A 477 -31.80 -14.31 -8.26
CA GLY A 477 -32.30 -14.96 -7.05
C GLY A 477 -31.41 -16.11 -6.56
N GLY A 478 -30.14 -16.14 -6.94
CA GLY A 478 -29.19 -17.17 -6.54
C GLY A 478 -28.92 -17.19 -5.04
N ILE A 479 -28.85 -16.02 -4.38
CA ILE A 479 -28.58 -15.95 -2.93
C ILE A 479 -29.62 -16.71 -2.11
N LYS A 480 -30.92 -16.52 -2.41
CA LYS A 480 -32.00 -17.25 -1.70
C LYS A 480 -31.90 -18.76 -1.90
N ARG A 481 -31.56 -19.20 -3.12
CA ARG A 481 -31.39 -20.63 -3.46
C ARG A 481 -30.19 -21.24 -2.76
N LEU A 482 -29.06 -20.52 -2.75
CA LEU A 482 -27.84 -20.94 -2.05
C LEU A 482 -28.06 -21.05 -0.53
N VAL A 483 -28.82 -20.12 0.07
CA VAL A 483 -29.23 -20.23 1.48
C VAL A 483 -30.12 -21.47 1.70
N GLY A 484 -31.04 -21.76 0.77
CA GLY A 484 -31.87 -22.97 0.81
C GLY A 484 -31.07 -24.29 0.77
N LEU A 485 -29.85 -24.29 0.23
CA LEU A 485 -28.97 -25.46 0.28
C LEU A 485 -28.49 -25.80 1.71
N LEU A 486 -28.54 -24.83 2.63
CA LEU A 486 -28.13 -25.00 4.04
C LEU A 486 -29.24 -25.58 4.94
N GLU A 487 -30.48 -25.63 4.47
CA GLU A 487 -31.64 -26.03 5.31
C GLU A 487 -31.66 -27.54 5.64
N ARG A 488 -30.98 -28.39 4.86
CA ARG A 488 -31.30 -29.82 4.73
C ARG A 488 -30.60 -30.84 5.64
N VAL A 489 -30.06 -30.50 6.82
CA VAL A 489 -29.47 -31.52 7.73
C VAL A 489 -29.80 -31.27 9.20
N SER A 490 -30.14 -32.35 9.92
CA SER A 490 -30.22 -32.42 11.38
C SER A 490 -28.81 -32.59 11.96
N VAL A 491 -28.37 -31.64 12.78
CA VAL A 491 -26.96 -31.36 13.13
C VAL A 491 -26.46 -32.13 14.37
N GLU A 492 -27.13 -33.22 14.77
CA GLU A 492 -26.87 -33.83 16.09
C GLU A 492 -26.06 -35.14 16.10
N SER A 493 -25.63 -35.70 14.96
CA SER A 493 -24.92 -36.99 14.94
C SER A 493 -23.45 -36.90 14.54
N THR A 494 -22.59 -37.43 15.40
CA THR A 494 -21.13 -37.56 15.26
C THR A 494 -20.70 -38.60 14.22
N ASN A 495 -21.61 -39.49 13.78
CA ASN A 495 -21.37 -40.47 12.73
C ASN A 495 -22.29 -40.17 11.53
N LEU A 496 -21.72 -39.61 10.46
CA LEU A 496 -22.44 -39.37 9.22
C LEU A 496 -22.73 -40.71 8.53
N THR A 497 -24.01 -41.03 8.34
CA THR A 497 -24.41 -42.02 7.35
C THR A 497 -23.98 -41.55 5.94
N PRO A 498 -23.76 -42.45 4.96
CA PRO A 498 -23.43 -42.06 3.58
C PRO A 498 -24.45 -41.10 2.94
N TYR A 499 -25.69 -41.12 3.41
CA TYR A 499 -26.75 -40.20 2.97
C TYR A 499 -26.56 -38.79 3.53
N GLN A 500 -26.24 -38.68 4.83
CA GLN A 500 -25.93 -37.41 5.48
C GLN A 500 -24.62 -36.78 4.97
N ALA A 501 -23.64 -37.59 4.56
CA ALA A 501 -22.40 -37.09 3.95
C ALA A 501 -22.65 -36.31 2.65
N LYS A 502 -23.58 -36.78 1.80
CA LYS A 502 -23.97 -36.07 0.57
C LYS A 502 -24.71 -34.76 0.85
N ASP A 503 -25.57 -34.73 1.87
CA ASP A 503 -26.30 -33.52 2.24
C ASP A 503 -25.37 -32.47 2.88
N THR A 504 -24.38 -32.90 3.66
CA THR A 504 -23.31 -32.03 4.17
C THR A 504 -22.47 -31.46 3.02
N GLU A 505 -22.18 -32.24 1.99
CA GLU A 505 -21.41 -31.76 0.83
C GLU A 505 -22.17 -30.68 0.03
N ILE A 506 -23.49 -30.83 -0.14
CA ILE A 506 -24.33 -29.81 -0.77
C ILE A 506 -24.31 -28.52 0.06
N ALA A 507 -24.45 -28.63 1.38
CA ALA A 507 -24.39 -27.49 2.27
C ALA A 507 -23.02 -26.82 2.24
N ARG A 508 -21.92 -27.59 2.19
CA ARG A 508 -20.55 -27.10 2.03
C ARG A 508 -20.41 -26.27 0.74
N CYS A 509 -20.86 -26.82 -0.40
CA CYS A 509 -20.81 -26.12 -1.68
C CYS A 509 -21.66 -24.84 -1.67
N GLY A 510 -22.85 -24.91 -1.07
CA GLY A 510 -23.72 -23.75 -0.87
C GLY A 510 -23.06 -22.65 -0.03
N ALA A 511 -22.45 -23.02 1.11
CA ALA A 511 -21.70 -22.09 1.97
C ALA A 511 -20.50 -21.48 1.23
N LEU A 512 -19.76 -22.27 0.44
CA LEU A 512 -18.62 -21.78 -0.34
C LEU A 512 -19.04 -20.72 -1.38
N ALA A 513 -20.17 -20.95 -2.05
CA ALA A 513 -20.75 -19.98 -2.99
C ALA A 513 -21.22 -18.71 -2.27
N LEU A 514 -21.85 -18.85 -1.09
CA LEU A 514 -22.28 -17.73 -0.27
C LEU A 514 -21.10 -16.89 0.22
N TRP A 515 -19.98 -17.53 0.59
CA TRP A 515 -18.76 -16.84 0.98
C TRP A 515 -18.22 -15.96 -0.14
N SER A 516 -18.13 -16.50 -1.36
CA SER A 516 -17.69 -15.70 -2.52
C SER A 516 -18.66 -14.56 -2.80
N CYS A 517 -19.96 -14.80 -2.64
CA CYS A 517 -21.00 -13.79 -2.81
C CYS A 517 -21.02 -12.72 -1.71
N SER A 518 -20.63 -13.04 -0.47
CA SER A 518 -20.77 -12.16 0.71
C SER A 518 -19.75 -11.03 0.76
N LYS A 519 -18.73 -11.03 -0.12
CA LYS A 519 -17.84 -9.87 -0.32
C LYS A 519 -18.61 -8.59 -0.69
N SER A 520 -19.76 -8.71 -1.38
CA SER A 520 -20.61 -7.54 -1.72
C SER A 520 -21.58 -7.18 -0.60
N THR A 521 -21.62 -5.91 -0.19
CA THR A 521 -22.53 -5.38 0.86
C THR A 521 -24.00 -5.68 0.56
N LYS A 522 -24.44 -5.45 -0.67
CA LYS A 522 -25.81 -5.76 -1.12
C LYS A 522 -26.14 -7.27 -1.06
N ASN A 523 -25.14 -8.14 -1.25
CA ASN A 523 -25.33 -9.58 -1.12
C ASN A 523 -25.40 -10.01 0.34
N LYS A 524 -24.62 -9.40 1.24
CA LYS A 524 -24.78 -9.60 2.69
C LYS A 524 -26.23 -9.34 3.09
N GLU A 525 -26.80 -8.19 2.68
CA GLU A 525 -28.20 -7.91 2.99
C GLU A 525 -29.19 -8.94 2.42
N ALA A 526 -28.93 -9.44 1.21
CA ALA A 526 -29.74 -10.51 0.62
C ALA A 526 -29.64 -11.84 1.39
N ILE A 527 -28.45 -12.21 1.90
CA ILE A 527 -28.24 -13.38 2.75
C ILE A 527 -29.02 -13.24 4.05
N ARG A 528 -28.98 -12.06 4.67
CA ARG A 528 -29.74 -11.76 5.89
C ARG A 528 -31.25 -11.92 5.66
N LYS A 529 -31.79 -11.29 4.62
CA LYS A 529 -33.22 -11.37 4.25
C LYS A 529 -33.67 -12.78 3.90
N ALA A 530 -32.77 -13.60 3.37
CA ALA A 530 -33.05 -15.01 3.06
C ALA A 530 -33.02 -15.93 4.30
N GLY A 531 -32.72 -15.42 5.50
CA GLY A 531 -32.63 -16.24 6.71
C GLY A 531 -31.33 -17.03 6.81
N GLY A 532 -30.24 -16.57 6.18
CA GLY A 532 -28.97 -17.30 6.18
C GLY A 532 -28.27 -17.36 7.54
N ILE A 533 -28.46 -16.35 8.41
CA ILE A 533 -27.72 -16.23 9.68
C ILE A 533 -28.03 -17.40 10.64
N PRO A 534 -29.30 -17.73 10.98
CA PRO A 534 -29.60 -18.86 11.86
C PRO A 534 -29.12 -20.20 11.30
N LEU A 535 -29.17 -20.37 9.97
CA LEU A 535 -28.70 -21.59 9.31
C LEU A 535 -27.17 -21.74 9.41
N LEU A 536 -26.42 -20.66 9.19
CA LEU A 536 -24.97 -20.64 9.41
C LEU A 536 -24.63 -20.90 10.89
N ALA A 537 -25.40 -20.33 11.83
CA ALA A 537 -25.24 -20.57 13.28
C ALA A 537 -25.38 -22.05 13.62
N ARG A 538 -26.38 -22.70 13.01
CA ARG A 538 -26.65 -24.12 13.21
C ARG A 538 -25.48 -24.97 12.72
N TRP A 539 -24.93 -24.67 11.55
CA TRP A 539 -23.78 -25.40 10.99
C TRP A 539 -22.48 -25.21 11.78
N LEU A 540 -22.31 -24.12 12.53
CA LEU A 540 -21.15 -23.93 13.43
C LEU A 540 -21.08 -24.93 14.59
N LYS A 541 -22.19 -25.62 14.90
CA LYS A 541 -22.22 -26.65 15.95
C LYS A 541 -21.66 -28.00 15.47
N CYS A 542 -21.44 -28.17 14.18
CA CYS A 542 -20.85 -29.38 13.61
C CYS A 542 -19.37 -29.51 13.96
N SER A 543 -18.84 -30.74 14.00
CA SER A 543 -17.41 -31.01 14.25
C SER A 543 -16.54 -31.08 12.99
N HIS A 544 -17.13 -31.06 11.78
CA HIS A 544 -16.39 -31.27 10.53
C HIS A 544 -15.82 -29.96 9.97
N ALA A 545 -14.49 -29.83 9.96
CA ALA A 545 -13.81 -28.62 9.49
C ALA A 545 -14.14 -28.24 8.04
N ASN A 546 -14.34 -29.21 7.15
CA ASN A 546 -14.61 -28.97 5.72
C ASN A 546 -15.84 -28.08 5.46
N ILE A 547 -16.89 -28.16 6.29
CA ILE A 547 -18.06 -27.29 6.19
C ILE A 547 -17.91 -26.03 7.05
N LEU A 548 -17.21 -26.12 8.17
CA LEU A 548 -16.98 -24.97 9.05
C LEU A 548 -16.18 -23.88 8.34
N THR A 549 -15.15 -24.21 7.57
CA THR A 549 -14.31 -23.22 6.87
C THR A 549 -15.15 -22.26 5.99
N PRO A 550 -15.97 -22.72 5.03
CA PRO A 550 -16.79 -21.81 4.23
C PRO A 550 -17.94 -21.14 5.01
N VAL A 551 -18.46 -21.77 6.07
CA VAL A 551 -19.48 -21.17 6.94
C VAL A 551 -18.89 -19.99 7.72
N VAL A 552 -17.73 -20.19 8.38
CA VAL A 552 -17.02 -19.14 9.10
C VAL A 552 -16.52 -18.08 8.13
N GLY A 553 -16.00 -18.45 6.95
CA GLY A 553 -15.61 -17.49 5.91
C GLY A 553 -16.76 -16.59 5.47
N THR A 554 -17.97 -17.15 5.28
CA THR A 554 -19.17 -16.35 5.00
C THR A 554 -19.48 -15.36 6.13
N LEU A 555 -19.42 -15.82 7.39
CA LEU A 555 -19.68 -15.00 8.58
C LEU A 555 -18.61 -13.92 8.78
N GLN A 556 -17.34 -14.24 8.51
CA GLN A 556 -16.21 -13.32 8.54
C GLN A 556 -16.44 -12.14 7.59
N GLU A 557 -16.87 -12.40 6.35
CA GLU A 557 -17.17 -11.33 5.41
C GLU A 557 -18.36 -10.49 5.85
N CYS A 558 -19.39 -11.14 6.40
CA CYS A 558 -20.58 -10.46 6.88
C CYS A 558 -20.34 -9.63 8.16
N ALA A 559 -19.40 -10.03 9.02
CA ALA A 559 -19.06 -9.34 10.28
C ALA A 559 -18.53 -7.91 10.11
N SER A 560 -18.16 -7.52 8.89
CA SER A 560 -17.84 -6.12 8.56
C SER A 560 -19.03 -5.17 8.74
N GLU A 561 -20.27 -5.67 8.70
CA GLU A 561 -21.48 -4.86 8.91
C GLU A 561 -21.95 -4.90 10.39
N PRO A 562 -22.28 -3.74 11.00
CA PRO A 562 -22.73 -3.69 12.40
C PRO A 562 -23.97 -4.56 12.69
N SER A 563 -24.93 -4.63 11.76
CA SER A 563 -26.13 -5.46 11.92
C SER A 563 -25.81 -6.96 11.99
N TYR A 564 -24.74 -7.39 11.33
CA TYR A 564 -24.30 -8.77 11.34
C TYR A 564 -23.53 -9.10 12.62
N ARG A 565 -22.71 -8.18 13.13
CA ARG A 565 -22.06 -8.36 14.44
C ARG A 565 -23.08 -8.56 15.55
N LEU A 566 -24.14 -7.76 15.53
CA LEU A 566 -25.27 -7.93 16.46
C LEU A 566 -25.90 -9.33 16.32
N ALA A 567 -26.19 -9.77 15.10
CA ALA A 567 -26.83 -11.06 14.86
C ALA A 567 -25.94 -12.26 15.27
N ILE A 568 -24.63 -12.19 14.96
CA ILE A 568 -23.62 -13.18 15.38
C ILE A 568 -23.59 -13.30 16.91
N ARG A 569 -23.69 -12.16 17.61
CA ARG A 569 -23.74 -12.11 19.07
C ARG A 569 -25.02 -12.72 19.63
N THR A 570 -26.18 -12.32 19.10
CA THR A 570 -27.49 -12.80 19.61
C THR A 570 -27.70 -14.29 19.39
N GLU A 571 -27.12 -14.86 18.32
CA GLU A 571 -27.17 -16.29 18.02
C GLU A 571 -26.12 -17.12 18.78
N GLY A 572 -25.33 -16.50 19.68
CA GLY A 572 -24.34 -17.20 20.50
C GLY A 572 -23.16 -17.78 19.70
N MET A 573 -22.87 -17.24 18.52
CA MET A 573 -21.84 -17.81 17.64
C MET A 573 -20.41 -17.59 18.15
N ILE A 574 -20.19 -16.58 19.00
CA ILE A 574 -18.86 -16.23 19.53
C ILE A 574 -18.22 -17.41 20.27
N GLU A 575 -18.99 -18.16 21.04
CA GLU A 575 -18.52 -19.37 21.73
C GLU A 575 -17.97 -20.41 20.73
N ASN A 576 -18.64 -20.59 19.59
CA ASN A 576 -18.23 -21.55 18.57
C ASN A 576 -16.95 -21.11 17.85
N PHE A 577 -16.77 -19.81 17.59
CA PHE A 577 -15.51 -19.31 17.04
C PHE A 577 -14.36 -19.53 18.01
N VAL A 578 -14.58 -19.25 19.29
CA VAL A 578 -13.58 -19.48 20.35
C VAL A 578 -13.18 -20.95 20.45
N LYS A 579 -14.15 -21.87 20.44
CA LYS A 579 -13.87 -23.32 20.45
C LYS A 579 -13.04 -23.75 19.24
N ASN A 580 -13.35 -23.24 18.05
CA ASN A 580 -12.67 -23.60 16.81
C ASN A 580 -11.26 -22.96 16.65
N LEU A 581 -10.85 -22.02 17.50
CA LEU A 581 -9.46 -21.55 17.56
C LEU A 581 -8.49 -22.66 17.97
N SER A 582 -8.96 -23.67 18.70
CA SER A 582 -8.17 -24.83 19.11
C SER A 582 -8.27 -26.01 18.13
N SER A 583 -8.82 -25.80 16.92
CA SER A 583 -8.90 -26.82 15.87
C SER A 583 -7.51 -27.23 15.37
N GLU A 584 -7.37 -28.41 14.77
CA GLU A 584 -6.14 -28.83 14.08
C GLU A 584 -5.96 -28.16 12.70
N HIS A 585 -7.01 -27.52 12.18
CA HIS A 585 -7.02 -26.93 10.83
C HIS A 585 -6.70 -25.43 10.85
N GLU A 586 -5.53 -25.04 10.33
CA GLU A 586 -5.07 -23.66 10.32
C GLU A 586 -5.99 -22.69 9.56
N GLU A 587 -6.56 -23.10 8.43
CA GLU A 587 -7.51 -22.26 7.68
C GLU A 587 -8.74 -21.91 8.53
N LEU A 588 -9.28 -22.89 9.26
CA LEU A 588 -10.43 -22.66 10.14
C LEU A 588 -10.05 -21.74 11.30
N GLN A 589 -8.89 -21.96 11.93
CA GLN A 589 -8.36 -21.07 12.98
C GLN A 589 -8.24 -19.62 12.47
N MET A 590 -7.70 -19.44 11.26
CA MET A 590 -7.53 -18.13 10.62
C MET A 590 -8.87 -17.42 10.43
N HIS A 591 -9.87 -18.10 9.86
CA HIS A 591 -11.19 -17.51 9.66
C HIS A 591 -11.90 -17.21 10.99
N CYS A 592 -11.74 -18.07 12.01
CA CYS A 592 -12.28 -17.80 13.34
C CYS A 592 -11.62 -16.58 13.98
N ALA A 593 -10.28 -16.47 13.93
CA ALA A 593 -9.55 -15.32 14.44
C ALA A 593 -9.93 -14.03 13.69
N SER A 594 -10.02 -14.07 12.35
CA SER A 594 -10.43 -12.91 11.56
C SER A 594 -11.89 -12.49 11.81
N THR A 595 -12.77 -13.45 12.09
CA THR A 595 -14.16 -13.15 12.48
C THR A 595 -14.20 -12.47 13.85
N ILE A 596 -13.42 -12.97 14.83
CA ILE A 596 -13.27 -12.34 16.15
C ILE A 596 -12.70 -10.93 15.99
N PHE A 597 -11.67 -10.73 15.17
CA PHE A 597 -11.11 -9.41 14.86
C PHE A 597 -12.17 -8.41 14.40
N LYS A 598 -13.01 -8.79 13.43
CA LYS A 598 -14.09 -7.93 12.92
C LYS A 598 -15.20 -7.70 13.95
N CYS A 599 -15.57 -8.71 14.74
CA CYS A 599 -16.65 -8.61 15.73
C CYS A 599 -16.24 -7.90 17.03
N ALA A 600 -14.96 -7.92 17.40
CA ALA A 600 -14.42 -7.36 18.64
C ALA A 600 -14.34 -5.81 18.63
N GLU A 601 -14.81 -5.15 17.57
CA GLU A 601 -15.10 -3.71 17.57
C GLU A 601 -16.13 -3.36 18.67
N ASP A 602 -17.10 -4.25 18.91
CA ASP A 602 -18.12 -4.10 19.94
C ASP A 602 -17.60 -4.54 21.32
N LYS A 603 -17.89 -3.74 22.36
CA LYS A 603 -17.47 -4.03 23.75
C LYS A 603 -17.96 -5.40 24.24
N GLU A 604 -19.25 -5.69 24.04
CA GLU A 604 -19.85 -6.96 24.48
C GLU A 604 -19.17 -8.19 23.84
N THR A 605 -18.73 -8.10 22.57
CA THR A 605 -18.01 -9.20 21.92
C THR A 605 -16.67 -9.46 22.61
N ARG A 606 -15.93 -8.40 22.98
CA ARG A 606 -14.65 -8.54 23.70
C ARG A 606 -14.84 -9.26 25.03
N ASP A 607 -15.93 -8.94 25.73
CA ASP A 607 -16.28 -9.55 27.01
C ASP A 607 -16.68 -11.03 26.82
N LEU A 608 -17.47 -11.35 25.79
CA LEU A 608 -17.84 -12.73 25.45
C LEU A 608 -16.63 -13.59 25.06
N VAL A 609 -15.69 -13.07 24.26
CA VAL A 609 -14.45 -13.79 23.91
C VAL A 609 -13.66 -14.14 25.17
N ARG A 610 -13.58 -13.23 26.16
CA ARG A 610 -12.98 -13.50 27.46
C ARG A 610 -13.76 -14.53 28.26
N GLN A 611 -15.08 -14.39 28.37
CA GLN A 611 -15.94 -15.28 29.15
C GLN A 611 -15.91 -16.73 28.64
N HIS A 612 -15.82 -16.92 27.32
CA HIS A 612 -15.68 -18.25 26.70
C HIS A 612 -14.24 -18.77 26.67
N GLY A 613 -13.27 -18.07 27.26
CA GLY A 613 -11.88 -18.53 27.37
C GLY A 613 -11.04 -18.36 26.10
N GLY A 614 -11.46 -17.54 25.13
CA GLY A 614 -10.81 -17.41 23.83
C GLY A 614 -9.47 -16.67 23.81
N LEU A 615 -9.14 -15.95 24.88
CA LEU A 615 -7.86 -15.23 24.97
C LEU A 615 -6.65 -16.17 25.05
N GLN A 616 -6.81 -17.34 25.68
CA GLN A 616 -5.72 -18.31 25.81
C GLN A 616 -5.41 -19.04 24.48
N PRO A 617 -6.39 -19.55 23.71
CA PRO A 617 -6.15 -20.06 22.37
C PRO A 617 -5.47 -19.04 21.45
N LEU A 618 -5.90 -17.77 21.47
CA LEU A 618 -5.24 -16.70 20.70
C LEU A 618 -3.76 -16.54 21.10
N SER A 619 -3.46 -16.63 22.40
CA SER A 619 -2.07 -16.59 22.90
C SER A 619 -1.23 -17.76 22.38
N VAL A 620 -1.79 -18.97 22.33
CA VAL A 620 -1.08 -20.16 21.84
C VAL A 620 -0.78 -20.04 20.35
N LEU A 621 -1.74 -19.55 19.56
CA LEU A 621 -1.59 -19.39 18.11
C LEU A 621 -0.52 -18.35 17.70
N LEU A 622 -0.15 -17.40 18.58
CA LEU A 622 0.98 -16.50 18.33
C LEU A 622 2.32 -17.24 18.17
N GLY A 623 2.44 -18.47 18.70
CA GLY A 623 3.62 -19.30 18.52
C GLY A 623 3.80 -19.87 17.10
N ASN A 624 2.75 -19.83 16.25
CA ASN A 624 2.81 -20.32 14.88
C ASN A 624 3.36 -19.24 13.94
N SER A 625 4.69 -19.16 13.83
CA SER A 625 5.38 -18.13 13.04
C SER A 625 5.50 -18.44 11.55
N GLU A 626 5.19 -19.66 11.12
CA GLU A 626 5.27 -20.11 9.72
C GLU A 626 4.09 -19.56 8.89
N ASN A 627 2.87 -19.67 9.42
CA ASN A 627 1.67 -19.21 8.72
C ASN A 627 1.40 -17.71 8.96
N LYS A 628 1.91 -16.87 8.04
CA LYS A 628 1.78 -15.40 8.13
C LYS A 628 0.35 -14.88 8.06
N GLN A 629 -0.54 -15.56 7.34
CA GLN A 629 -1.95 -15.15 7.22
C GLN A 629 -2.73 -15.44 8.51
N LEU A 630 -2.52 -16.62 9.10
CA LEU A 630 -3.05 -16.95 10.43
C LEU A 630 -2.53 -15.96 11.47
N LEU A 631 -1.24 -15.66 11.45
CA LEU A 631 -0.62 -14.73 12.39
C LEU A 631 -1.22 -13.31 12.27
N ALA A 632 -1.49 -12.83 11.05
CA ALA A 632 -2.15 -11.55 10.83
C ALA A 632 -3.57 -11.54 11.43
N ALA A 633 -4.34 -12.61 11.23
CA ALA A 633 -5.69 -12.75 11.79
C ALA A 633 -5.68 -12.81 13.33
N VAL A 634 -4.75 -13.57 13.92
CA VAL A 634 -4.62 -13.74 15.38
C VAL A 634 -4.17 -12.45 16.04
N THR A 635 -3.13 -11.80 15.51
CA THR A 635 -2.66 -10.50 16.03
C THR A 635 -3.74 -9.42 15.91
N GLY A 636 -4.53 -9.42 14.83
CA GLY A 636 -5.69 -8.54 14.69
C GLY A 636 -6.74 -8.79 15.77
N ALA A 637 -7.11 -10.06 16.00
CA ALA A 637 -8.06 -10.44 17.04
C ALA A 637 -7.59 -10.00 18.44
N ILE A 638 -6.31 -10.21 18.75
CA ILE A 638 -5.69 -9.78 20.00
C ILE A 638 -5.73 -8.26 20.12
N TRP A 639 -5.39 -7.52 19.06
CA TRP A 639 -5.45 -6.06 19.07
C TRP A 639 -6.84 -5.55 19.44
N LYS A 640 -7.89 -6.02 18.75
CA LYS A 640 -9.25 -5.56 19.06
C LYS A 640 -9.70 -6.00 20.45
N CYS A 641 -9.34 -7.19 20.90
CA CYS A 641 -9.61 -7.64 22.26
C CYS A 641 -8.87 -6.80 23.33
N ALA A 642 -7.67 -6.30 23.04
CA ALA A 642 -6.84 -5.50 23.95
C ALA A 642 -7.41 -4.09 24.22
N ILE A 643 -8.41 -3.63 23.48
CA ILE A 643 -9.14 -2.38 23.79
C ILE A 643 -9.83 -2.47 25.17
N SER A 644 -10.13 -3.68 25.66
CA SER A 644 -10.68 -3.90 27.01
C SER A 644 -9.55 -4.10 28.03
N GLY A 645 -9.49 -3.26 29.07
CA GLY A 645 -8.50 -3.41 30.14
C GLY A 645 -8.55 -4.76 30.87
N GLU A 646 -9.75 -5.33 31.08
CA GLU A 646 -9.88 -6.67 31.68
C GLU A 646 -9.22 -7.76 30.82
N ASN A 647 -9.31 -7.62 29.48
CA ASN A 647 -8.67 -8.55 28.55
C ASN A 647 -7.16 -8.36 28.53
N VAL A 648 -6.67 -7.13 28.61
CA VAL A 648 -5.23 -6.80 28.71
C VAL A 648 -4.63 -7.44 29.96
N SER A 649 -5.31 -7.36 31.10
CA SER A 649 -4.89 -8.03 32.33
C SER A 649 -4.76 -9.55 32.16
N LYS A 650 -5.68 -10.20 31.42
CA LYS A 650 -5.59 -11.63 31.09
C LYS A 650 -4.49 -11.94 30.07
N PHE A 651 -4.30 -11.10 29.06
CA PHE A 651 -3.19 -11.22 28.11
C PHE A 651 -1.83 -11.13 28.79
N ARG A 652 -1.70 -10.32 29.84
CA ARG A 652 -0.51 -10.32 30.69
C ARG A 652 -0.29 -11.65 31.39
N GLU A 653 -1.32 -12.26 31.98
CA GLU A 653 -1.22 -13.58 32.61
C GLU A 653 -0.74 -14.66 31.62
N TYR A 654 -1.17 -14.55 30.36
CA TYR A 654 -0.78 -15.48 29.28
C TYR A 654 0.52 -15.12 28.57
N LYS A 655 1.26 -14.10 29.03
CA LYS A 655 2.53 -13.62 28.41
C LYS A 655 2.39 -13.21 26.94
N VAL A 656 1.22 -12.72 26.55
CA VAL A 656 0.95 -12.27 25.17
C VAL A 656 1.80 -11.04 24.83
N ILE A 657 2.10 -10.17 25.80
CA ILE A 657 2.88 -8.95 25.55
C ILE A 657 4.30 -9.33 25.13
N GLU A 658 4.91 -10.29 25.80
CA GLU A 658 6.24 -10.82 25.48
C GLU A 658 6.24 -11.48 24.09
N ALA A 659 5.21 -12.25 23.77
CA ALA A 659 5.04 -12.86 22.45
C ALA A 659 4.90 -11.80 21.34
N LEU A 660 4.10 -10.75 21.56
CA LEU A 660 3.94 -9.64 20.61
C LEU A 660 5.24 -8.86 20.40
N VAL A 661 6.03 -8.64 21.46
CA VAL A 661 7.37 -8.01 21.32
C VAL A 661 8.30 -8.87 20.47
N GLY A 662 8.23 -10.20 20.61
CA GLY A 662 8.98 -11.14 19.76
C GLY A 662 8.60 -11.11 18.28
N LEU A 663 7.41 -10.61 17.94
CA LEU A 663 6.92 -10.46 16.56
C LEU A 663 7.27 -9.11 15.92
N LEU A 664 8.01 -8.23 16.61
CA LEU A 664 8.43 -6.93 16.07
C LEU A 664 9.56 -7.03 15.03
N THR A 665 10.10 -8.21 14.78
CA THR A 665 11.21 -8.46 13.83
C THR A 665 10.81 -9.49 12.78
N ASP A 666 11.25 -9.27 11.53
CA ASP A 666 11.11 -10.21 10.40
C ASP A 666 9.66 -10.68 10.12
N GLN A 667 8.70 -9.75 10.23
CA GLN A 667 7.29 -10.00 9.92
C GLN A 667 6.77 -9.11 8.78
N PRO A 668 5.75 -9.55 8.03
CA PRO A 668 5.10 -8.73 7.02
C PRO A 668 4.35 -7.54 7.66
N GLU A 669 4.16 -6.47 6.89
CA GLU A 669 3.57 -5.21 7.36
C GLU A 669 2.19 -5.41 8.02
N GLU A 670 1.33 -6.27 7.46
CA GLU A 670 -0.01 -6.53 8.03
C GLU A 670 0.06 -7.08 9.47
N VAL A 671 1.00 -8.01 9.72
CA VAL A 671 1.24 -8.55 11.06
C VAL A 671 1.80 -7.47 11.97
N LEU A 672 2.74 -6.65 11.49
CA LEU A 672 3.34 -5.56 12.28
C LEU A 672 2.31 -4.49 12.66
N VAL A 673 1.44 -4.09 11.74
CA VAL A 673 0.36 -3.13 11.98
C VAL A 673 -0.51 -3.62 13.14
N ASN A 674 -0.96 -4.88 13.08
CA ASN A 674 -1.81 -5.47 14.12
C ASN A 674 -1.05 -5.68 15.45
N THR A 675 0.18 -6.17 15.39
CA THR A 675 1.02 -6.41 16.57
C THR A 675 1.30 -5.12 17.34
N ILE A 676 1.70 -4.06 16.64
CA ILE A 676 1.98 -2.77 17.26
C ILE A 676 0.70 -2.09 17.73
N GLY A 677 -0.40 -2.26 16.99
CA GLY A 677 -1.74 -1.84 17.45
C GLY A 677 -2.10 -2.49 18.78
N ALA A 678 -1.93 -3.81 18.90
CA ALA A 678 -2.18 -4.55 20.14
C ALA A 678 -1.28 -4.07 21.29
N LEU A 679 0.01 -3.87 21.03
CA LEU A 679 0.94 -3.34 22.03
C LEU A 679 0.54 -1.93 22.48
N GLY A 680 0.08 -1.06 21.57
CA GLY A 680 -0.38 0.28 21.89
C GLY A 680 -1.59 0.31 22.83
N GLU A 681 -2.54 -0.61 22.66
CA GLU A 681 -3.66 -0.79 23.59
C GLU A 681 -3.19 -1.39 24.93
N CYS A 682 -2.31 -2.39 24.90
CA CYS A 682 -1.73 -2.98 26.11
C CYS A 682 -0.93 -1.96 26.94
N CYS A 683 -0.28 -0.98 26.29
CA CYS A 683 0.45 0.11 26.94
C CYS A 683 -0.44 1.07 27.74
N GLN A 684 -1.76 1.01 27.63
CA GLN A 684 -2.62 1.83 28.49
C GLN A 684 -2.49 1.42 29.96
N GLU A 685 -2.15 0.16 30.26
CA GLU A 685 -1.79 -0.28 31.60
C GLU A 685 -0.29 -0.02 31.92
N PRO A 686 0.05 0.68 33.02
CA PRO A 686 1.43 1.03 33.36
C PRO A 686 2.38 -0.17 33.47
N ILE A 687 1.92 -1.29 34.03
CA ILE A 687 2.72 -2.51 34.23
C ILE A 687 3.24 -3.05 32.88
N ASN A 688 2.43 -2.97 31.84
CA ASN A 688 2.78 -3.53 30.53
C ASN A 688 3.86 -2.71 29.83
N ARG A 689 3.90 -1.39 30.07
CA ARG A 689 4.96 -0.50 29.57
C ARG A 689 6.33 -0.94 30.10
N ILE A 690 6.37 -1.40 31.35
CA ILE A 690 7.58 -1.94 31.99
C ILE A 690 7.95 -3.29 31.36
N THR A 691 6.97 -4.18 31.14
CA THR A 691 7.19 -5.48 30.48
C THR A 691 7.77 -5.30 29.07
N ILE A 692 7.19 -4.42 28.25
CA ILE A 692 7.67 -4.14 26.89
C ILE A 692 9.12 -3.66 26.90
N ARG A 693 9.49 -2.77 27.85
CA ARG A 693 10.88 -2.36 28.03
C ARG A 693 11.79 -3.53 28.41
N LYS A 694 11.39 -4.35 29.40
CA LYS A 694 12.18 -5.49 29.86
C LYS A 694 12.43 -6.53 28.75
N CYS A 695 11.49 -6.66 27.82
CA CYS A 695 11.61 -7.52 26.65
C CYS A 695 12.35 -6.88 25.47
N GLY A 696 12.85 -5.64 25.60
CA GLY A 696 13.58 -4.95 24.53
C GLY A 696 12.69 -4.46 23.38
N GLY A 697 11.40 -4.21 23.63
CA GLY A 697 10.45 -3.76 22.60
C GLY A 697 10.55 -2.29 22.21
N ILE A 698 11.13 -1.42 23.05
CA ILE A 698 11.23 0.02 22.77
C ILE A 698 12.10 0.33 21.54
N PRO A 699 13.32 -0.23 21.36
CA PRO A 699 14.13 0.06 20.18
C PRO A 699 13.49 -0.31 18.84
N PRO A 700 12.85 -1.50 18.66
CA PRO A 700 12.08 -1.80 17.46
C PRO A 700 10.95 -0.80 17.20
N LEU A 701 10.19 -0.42 18.23
CA LEU A 701 9.11 0.58 18.10
C LEU A 701 9.65 1.92 17.61
N VAL A 702 10.76 2.41 18.15
CA VAL A 702 11.39 3.67 17.68
C VAL A 702 11.90 3.53 16.24
N LYS A 703 12.49 2.38 15.88
CA LYS A 703 12.95 2.10 14.51
C LYS A 703 11.82 2.25 13.48
N PHE A 704 10.61 1.77 13.80
CA PHE A 704 9.46 1.84 12.90
C PHE A 704 8.94 3.26 12.65
N LEU A 705 9.33 4.27 13.44
CA LEU A 705 8.99 5.68 13.16
C LEU A 705 9.62 6.22 11.87
N THR A 706 10.61 5.52 11.30
CA THR A 706 11.23 5.86 10.02
C THR A 706 10.52 5.23 8.81
N GLY A 707 9.47 4.44 9.04
CA GLY A 707 8.69 3.77 8.00
C GLY A 707 7.89 4.72 7.10
N THR A 708 7.27 4.17 6.06
CA THR A 708 6.46 4.93 5.09
C THR A 708 4.99 4.55 5.10
N ASP A 709 4.63 3.36 5.59
CA ASP A 709 3.23 2.92 5.70
C ASP A 709 2.47 3.76 6.74
N PRO A 710 1.43 4.53 6.34
CA PRO A 710 0.67 5.35 7.26
C PRO A 710 -0.05 4.55 8.35
N ALA A 711 -0.56 3.35 8.04
CA ALA A 711 -1.29 2.54 9.02
C ALA A 711 -0.36 2.08 10.15
N LEU A 712 0.82 1.57 9.79
CA LEU A 712 1.87 1.23 10.73
C LEU A 712 2.32 2.45 11.55
N LEU A 713 2.59 3.59 10.90
CA LEU A 713 3.04 4.81 11.58
C LEU A 713 2.03 5.31 12.61
N VAL A 714 0.72 5.27 12.33
CA VAL A 714 -0.33 5.64 13.30
C VAL A 714 -0.27 4.74 14.54
N ASN A 715 -0.11 3.43 14.38
CA ASN A 715 -0.03 2.51 15.50
C ASN A 715 1.28 2.66 16.27
N VAL A 716 2.41 2.80 15.58
CA VAL A 716 3.75 2.99 16.18
C VAL A 716 3.78 4.26 17.01
N THR A 717 3.32 5.39 16.47
CA THR A 717 3.29 6.68 17.19
C THR A 717 2.45 6.58 18.47
N LYS A 718 1.27 5.95 18.41
CA LYS A 718 0.44 5.70 19.59
C LYS A 718 1.15 4.83 20.63
N ALA A 719 1.77 3.72 20.22
CA ALA A 719 2.48 2.82 21.11
C ALA A 719 3.70 3.50 21.76
N VAL A 720 4.51 4.23 20.99
CA VAL A 720 5.66 5.01 21.49
C VAL A 720 5.20 6.10 22.46
N GLY A 721 4.14 6.84 22.13
CA GLY A 721 3.58 7.87 23.03
C GLY A 721 3.06 7.27 24.35
N ALA A 722 2.37 6.13 24.29
CA ALA A 722 1.91 5.43 25.50
C ALA A 722 3.09 4.94 26.34
N CYS A 723 4.15 4.40 25.72
CA CYS A 723 5.38 4.01 26.39
C CYS A 723 6.10 5.20 27.03
N ALA A 724 6.09 6.38 26.40
CA ALA A 724 6.73 7.60 26.90
C ALA A 724 6.12 8.16 28.19
N THR A 725 4.96 7.64 28.61
CA THR A 725 4.36 8.01 29.90
C THR A 725 5.17 7.45 31.09
N GLU A 726 5.96 6.38 30.89
CA GLU A 726 6.91 5.92 31.91
C GLU A 726 8.26 6.65 31.74
N PRO A 727 8.79 7.33 32.76
CA PRO A 727 10.03 8.11 32.66
C PRO A 727 11.24 7.29 32.16
N GLU A 728 11.34 6.03 32.57
CA GLU A 728 12.46 5.16 32.16
C GLU A 728 12.38 4.73 30.70
N ASN A 729 11.16 4.53 30.19
CA ASN A 729 10.95 4.28 28.77
C ASN A 729 11.23 5.55 27.97
N MET A 730 10.81 6.70 28.49
CA MET A 730 11.06 8.00 27.88
C MET A 730 12.56 8.29 27.74
N MET A 731 13.37 7.99 28.75
CA MET A 731 14.84 8.09 28.64
C MET A 731 15.42 7.23 27.50
N ILE A 732 14.87 6.04 27.25
CA ILE A 732 15.31 5.18 26.14
C ILE A 732 14.84 5.76 24.81
N ILE A 733 13.59 6.23 24.73
CA ILE A 733 13.02 6.86 23.53
C ILE A 733 13.86 8.07 23.13
N ASP A 734 14.23 8.91 24.09
CA ASP A 734 15.07 10.10 23.88
C ASP A 734 16.47 9.73 23.35
N ARG A 735 17.15 8.77 24.00
CA ARG A 735 18.47 8.27 23.56
C ARG A 735 18.47 7.68 22.15
N LEU A 736 17.31 7.24 21.65
CA LEU A 736 17.13 6.68 20.31
C LEU A 736 16.61 7.72 19.30
N ASP A 737 16.68 9.01 19.61
CA ASP A 737 16.14 10.12 18.80
C ASP A 737 14.62 10.02 18.54
N GLY A 738 13.88 9.27 19.35
CA GLY A 738 12.46 8.99 19.12
C GLY A 738 11.60 10.25 19.09
N VAL A 739 11.87 11.23 19.96
CA VAL A 739 11.16 12.52 19.98
C VAL A 739 11.38 13.30 18.68
N ARG A 740 12.63 13.32 18.18
CA ARG A 740 12.99 13.95 16.91
C ARG A 740 12.28 13.29 15.73
N LEU A 741 12.18 11.96 15.75
CA LEU A 741 11.46 11.19 14.72
C LEU A 741 9.95 11.48 14.76
N LEU A 742 9.33 11.53 15.95
CA LEU A 742 7.93 11.96 16.11
C LEU A 742 7.71 13.37 15.55
N TRP A 743 8.65 14.30 15.79
CA TRP A 743 8.59 15.65 15.24
C TRP A 743 8.70 15.68 13.71
N SER A 744 9.49 14.77 13.13
CA SER A 744 9.58 14.62 11.67
C SER A 744 8.25 14.17 11.06
N LEU A 745 7.52 13.27 11.74
CA LEU A 745 6.21 12.77 11.28
C LEU A 745 5.11 13.84 11.25
N LEU A 746 5.27 14.96 11.97
CA LEU A 746 4.38 16.13 11.83
C LEU A 746 4.38 16.71 10.41
N LYS A 747 5.42 16.45 9.61
CA LYS A 747 5.51 16.87 8.19
C LYS A 747 4.84 15.88 7.22
N ASN A 748 4.36 14.73 7.70
CA ASN A 748 3.73 13.71 6.86
C ASN A 748 2.43 14.25 6.21
N PRO A 749 2.14 13.93 4.93
CA PRO A 749 0.91 14.37 4.27
C PRO A 749 -0.37 13.73 4.82
N ASN A 750 -0.27 12.57 5.49
CA ASN A 750 -1.41 11.88 6.07
C ASN A 750 -1.82 12.55 7.40
N PRO A 751 -3.06 13.06 7.52
CA PRO A 751 -3.49 13.77 8.71
C PRO A 751 -3.60 12.86 9.95
N ASP A 752 -3.85 11.56 9.79
CA ASP A 752 -3.93 10.64 10.92
C ASP A 752 -2.55 10.42 11.54
N VAL A 753 -1.51 10.32 10.71
CA VAL A 753 -0.10 10.27 11.15
C VAL A 753 0.30 11.58 11.84
N GLN A 754 -0.10 12.73 11.30
CA GLN A 754 0.16 14.02 11.92
C GLN A 754 -0.50 14.14 13.30
N ALA A 755 -1.77 13.72 13.41
CA ALA A 755 -2.51 13.79 14.65
C ALA A 755 -1.95 12.83 15.70
N SER A 756 -1.59 11.60 15.32
CA SER A 756 -1.02 10.61 16.23
C SER A 756 0.39 10.99 16.67
N ALA A 757 1.22 11.57 15.79
CA ALA A 757 2.53 12.10 16.14
C ALA A 757 2.43 13.29 17.10
N ALA A 758 1.56 14.25 16.84
CA ALA A 758 1.32 15.39 17.73
C ALA A 758 0.82 14.94 19.12
N TRP A 759 -0.05 13.93 19.15
CA TRP A 759 -0.50 13.34 20.41
C TRP A 759 0.64 12.64 21.17
N ALA A 760 1.47 11.86 20.48
CA ALA A 760 2.59 11.13 21.08
C ALA A 760 3.67 12.05 21.67
N ILE A 761 3.83 13.27 21.14
CA ILE A 761 4.76 14.28 21.66
C ILE A 761 4.35 14.74 23.06
N CYS A 762 3.06 14.73 23.42
CA CYS A 762 2.57 15.20 24.72
C CYS A 762 3.23 14.46 25.90
N PRO A 763 3.13 13.13 26.04
CA PRO A 763 3.79 12.40 27.12
C PRO A 763 5.32 12.47 27.03
N CYS A 764 5.89 12.64 25.83
CA CYS A 764 7.34 12.83 25.68
C CYS A 764 7.82 14.13 26.32
N ILE A 765 7.09 15.25 26.14
CA ILE A 765 7.42 16.54 26.75
C ILE A 765 7.17 16.50 28.26
N GLU A 766 6.07 15.89 28.70
CA GLU A 766 5.70 15.81 30.12
C GLU A 766 6.72 15.04 30.97
N ASN A 767 7.37 14.02 30.40
CA ASN A 767 8.25 13.10 31.14
C ASN A 767 9.74 13.23 30.76
N ALA A 768 10.12 14.17 29.89
CA ALA A 768 11.52 14.44 29.57
C ALA A 768 12.17 15.31 30.66
N LYS A 769 13.44 15.00 31.00
CA LYS A 769 14.18 15.67 32.08
C LYS A 769 14.47 17.15 31.78
N ASP A 770 14.69 17.49 30.51
CA ASP A 770 15.02 18.84 30.02
C ASP A 770 14.12 19.21 28.84
N SER A 771 12.81 19.07 29.02
CA SER A 771 11.83 19.15 27.93
C SER A 771 11.80 20.49 27.19
N GLY A 772 12.03 21.60 27.90
CA GLY A 772 12.15 22.94 27.33
C GLY A 772 13.27 23.03 26.30
N GLU A 773 14.50 22.69 26.70
CA GLU A 773 15.68 22.71 25.83
C GLU A 773 15.57 21.70 24.68
N MET A 774 15.08 20.49 24.98
CA MET A 774 14.83 19.45 23.98
C MET A 774 13.94 19.96 22.84
N VAL A 775 12.80 20.60 23.16
CA VAL A 775 11.89 21.13 22.15
C VAL A 775 12.55 22.27 21.34
N ARG A 776 13.33 23.14 21.99
CA ARG A 776 14.07 24.24 21.32
C ARG A 776 15.19 23.74 20.43
N SER A 777 15.78 22.58 20.73
CA SER A 777 16.83 21.96 19.91
C SER A 777 16.36 21.59 18.50
N PHE A 778 15.04 21.41 18.31
CA PHE A 778 14.46 21.11 17.01
C PHE A 778 14.30 22.38 16.17
N VAL A 779 15.29 22.66 15.32
CA VAL A 779 15.29 23.84 14.43
C VAL A 779 14.02 23.88 13.57
N GLY A 780 13.24 24.96 13.70
CA GLY A 780 11.95 25.14 13.01
C GLY A 780 10.81 24.27 13.56
N GLY A 781 11.02 23.53 14.66
CA GLY A 781 10.04 22.64 15.27
C GLY A 781 8.85 23.39 15.88
N LEU A 782 9.11 24.48 16.58
CA LEU A 782 8.09 25.36 17.15
C LEU A 782 7.30 26.12 16.06
N GLU A 783 7.96 26.55 14.99
CA GLU A 783 7.26 27.12 13.84
C GLU A 783 6.33 26.09 13.17
N LEU A 784 6.80 24.84 13.03
CA LEU A 784 6.04 23.74 12.45
C LEU A 784 4.76 23.45 13.25
N ILE A 785 4.85 23.34 14.58
CA ILE A 785 3.67 23.03 15.41
C ILE A 785 2.63 24.16 15.33
N VAL A 786 3.06 25.42 15.34
CA VAL A 786 2.16 26.58 15.17
C VAL A 786 1.55 26.61 13.76
N ARG A 787 2.32 26.28 12.72
CA ARG A 787 1.82 26.20 11.34
C ARG A 787 0.72 25.15 11.16
N LEU A 788 0.78 24.04 11.90
CA LEU A 788 -0.25 22.99 11.84
C LEU A 788 -1.62 23.42 12.37
N LEU A 789 -1.72 24.52 13.12
CA LEU A 789 -3.00 25.16 13.47
C LEU A 789 -3.78 25.66 12.24
N LYS A 790 -3.16 25.70 11.05
CA LYS A 790 -3.81 26.01 9.77
C LYS A 790 -4.43 24.77 9.09
N SER A 791 -4.32 23.58 9.69
CA SER A 791 -4.89 22.34 9.15
C SER A 791 -6.42 22.42 9.02
N LYS A 792 -6.97 21.68 8.05
CA LYS A 792 -8.42 21.50 7.90
C LYS A 792 -8.96 20.32 8.71
N ASN A 793 -8.08 19.44 9.19
CA ASN A 793 -8.48 18.25 9.95
C ASN A 793 -8.60 18.60 11.44
N LYS A 794 -9.81 18.41 12.01
CA LYS A 794 -10.11 18.74 13.41
C LYS A 794 -9.34 17.89 14.41
N GLU A 795 -9.01 16.65 14.06
CA GLU A 795 -8.24 15.74 14.90
C GLU A 795 -6.77 16.20 14.98
N VAL A 796 -6.18 16.59 13.85
CA VAL A 796 -4.85 17.23 13.82
C VAL A 796 -4.85 18.49 14.68
N LEU A 797 -5.85 19.36 14.52
CA LEU A 797 -5.94 20.58 15.32
C LEU A 797 -6.06 20.27 16.82
N ALA A 798 -6.83 19.26 17.21
CA ALA A 798 -7.01 18.88 18.61
C ALA A 798 -5.70 18.37 19.22
N SER A 799 -5.00 17.47 18.53
CA SER A 799 -3.71 16.94 18.98
C SER A 799 -2.62 18.02 19.00
N VAL A 800 -2.61 18.92 18.03
CA VAL A 800 -1.67 20.05 17.99
C VAL A 800 -1.93 21.03 19.14
N CYS A 801 -3.20 21.32 19.47
CA CYS A 801 -3.53 22.13 20.64
C CYS A 801 -3.04 21.46 21.92
N ALA A 802 -3.23 20.14 22.07
CA ALA A 802 -2.72 19.39 23.23
C ALA A 802 -1.18 19.46 23.33
N ALA A 803 -0.48 19.33 22.21
CA ALA A 803 0.98 19.48 22.16
C ALA A 803 1.41 20.91 22.55
N ILE A 804 0.72 21.94 22.04
CA ILE A 804 0.97 23.34 22.40
C ILE A 804 0.77 23.58 23.89
N THR A 805 -0.28 23.04 24.50
CA THR A 805 -0.50 23.13 25.96
C THR A 805 0.72 22.63 26.74
N ASN A 806 1.32 21.52 26.32
CA ASN A 806 2.49 20.96 26.98
C ASN A 806 3.78 21.74 26.68
N ILE A 807 3.98 22.18 25.44
CA ILE A 807 5.11 23.02 25.04
C ILE A 807 5.10 24.35 25.81
N ALA A 808 3.92 24.96 25.97
CA ALA A 808 3.73 26.26 26.62
C ALA A 808 3.85 26.22 28.16
N LYS A 809 4.15 25.07 28.77
CA LYS A 809 4.52 24.99 30.19
C LYS A 809 5.91 25.57 30.45
N ASP A 810 6.79 25.56 29.45
CA ASP A 810 8.09 26.22 29.48
C ASP A 810 7.96 27.66 28.98
N GLU A 811 8.46 28.64 29.75
CA GLU A 811 8.30 30.06 29.45
C GLU A 811 9.02 30.48 28.17
N GLU A 812 10.23 29.96 27.92
CA GLU A 812 11.01 30.27 26.71
C GLU A 812 10.32 29.72 25.46
N ASN A 813 9.82 28.48 25.53
CA ASN A 813 9.00 27.92 24.46
C ASN A 813 7.73 28.74 24.20
N LEU A 814 7.04 29.15 25.26
CA LEU A 814 5.84 29.98 25.17
C LEU A 814 6.13 31.33 24.49
N ALA A 815 7.27 31.95 24.81
CA ALA A 815 7.74 33.16 24.12
C ALA A 815 7.90 32.94 22.61
N VAL A 816 8.61 31.88 22.22
CA VAL A 816 8.92 31.58 20.81
C VAL A 816 7.65 31.24 20.01
N ILE A 817 6.73 30.44 20.55
CA ILE A 817 5.46 30.16 19.84
C ILE A 817 4.55 31.39 19.77
N THR A 818 4.64 32.30 20.74
CA THR A 818 3.95 33.60 20.71
C THR A 818 4.46 34.44 19.54
N ASP A 819 5.78 34.54 19.37
CA ASP A 819 6.41 35.25 18.24
C ASP A 819 6.04 34.65 16.88
N HIS A 820 5.83 33.32 16.82
CA HIS A 820 5.32 32.65 15.62
C HIS A 820 3.81 32.84 15.37
N GLY A 821 3.11 33.58 16.23
CA GLY A 821 1.70 33.95 16.04
C GLY A 821 0.70 32.89 16.48
N VAL A 822 1.00 32.13 17.54
CA VAL A 822 0.07 31.12 18.09
C VAL A 822 -1.27 31.74 18.51
N VAL A 823 -1.28 32.94 19.10
CA VAL A 823 -2.48 33.59 19.67
C VAL A 823 -3.55 33.89 18.61
N PRO A 824 -3.26 34.59 17.48
CA PRO A 824 -4.24 34.77 16.41
C PRO A 824 -4.75 33.46 15.80
N LEU A 825 -3.88 32.44 15.69
CA LEU A 825 -4.25 31.16 15.11
C LEU A 825 -5.20 30.38 16.01
N LEU A 826 -4.92 30.27 17.32
CA LEU A 826 -5.83 29.66 18.28
C LEU A 826 -7.18 30.40 18.34
N SER A 827 -7.15 31.74 18.32
CA SER A 827 -8.36 32.58 18.30
C SER A 827 -9.26 32.29 17.10
N LYS A 828 -8.66 32.08 15.92
CA LYS A 828 -9.40 31.74 14.68
C LYS A 828 -10.09 30.38 14.77
N LEU A 829 -9.58 29.46 15.58
CA LEU A 829 -10.15 28.12 15.79
C LEU A 829 -11.27 28.10 16.85
N ALA A 830 -11.42 29.16 17.65
CA ALA A 830 -12.34 29.21 18.79
C ALA A 830 -13.82 29.04 18.41
N ASN A 831 -14.20 29.27 17.15
CA ASN A 831 -15.54 29.01 16.68
C ASN A 831 -15.67 27.58 16.11
N THR A 832 -15.59 26.56 16.97
CA THR A 832 -15.76 25.15 16.60
C THR A 832 -16.90 24.47 17.38
N ASN A 833 -17.41 23.38 16.81
CA ASN A 833 -18.45 22.52 17.39
C ASN A 833 -17.95 21.11 17.78
N ASN A 834 -16.65 20.83 17.61
CA ASN A 834 -16.08 19.54 17.98
C ASN A 834 -15.54 19.61 19.42
N ASP A 835 -16.14 18.89 20.36
CA ASP A 835 -15.82 18.98 21.78
C ASP A 835 -14.38 18.56 22.12
N LYS A 836 -13.79 17.58 21.40
CA LYS A 836 -12.38 17.22 21.56
C LYS A 836 -11.45 18.39 21.23
N LEU A 837 -11.70 19.08 20.12
CA LEU A 837 -10.97 20.29 19.77
C LEU A 837 -11.27 21.42 20.76
N ARG A 838 -12.53 21.59 21.20
CA ARG A 838 -12.88 22.63 22.19
C ARG A 838 -12.08 22.48 23.49
N ARG A 839 -11.99 21.25 23.99
CA ARG A 839 -11.23 20.92 25.20
C ARG A 839 -9.77 21.34 25.05
N HIS A 840 -9.04 20.79 24.09
CA HIS A 840 -7.61 21.06 23.94
C HIS A 840 -7.31 22.49 23.50
N LEU A 841 -8.20 23.11 22.71
CA LEU A 841 -8.06 24.52 22.35
C LEU A 841 -8.21 25.43 23.57
N ALA A 842 -9.16 25.15 24.46
CA ALA A 842 -9.32 25.91 25.69
C ALA A 842 -8.11 25.71 26.63
N GLU A 843 -7.60 24.48 26.78
CA GLU A 843 -6.36 24.20 27.52
C GLU A 843 -5.17 25.01 26.95
N ALA A 844 -5.01 25.02 25.62
CA ALA A 844 -3.93 25.76 24.96
C ALA A 844 -4.05 27.27 25.14
N ILE A 845 -5.27 27.83 25.03
CA ILE A 845 -5.52 29.26 25.28
C ILE A 845 -5.21 29.59 26.74
N SER A 846 -5.67 28.76 27.69
CA SER A 846 -5.40 28.93 29.11
C SER A 846 -3.90 29.05 29.39
N GLN A 847 -3.10 28.13 28.83
CA GLN A 847 -1.65 28.13 29.04
C GLN A 847 -0.98 29.33 28.36
N CYS A 848 -1.42 29.71 27.15
CA CYS A 848 -0.82 30.82 26.43
C CYS A 848 -1.13 32.21 27.05
N CYS A 849 -2.17 32.33 27.89
CA CYS A 849 -2.56 33.59 28.52
C CYS A 849 -1.54 34.12 29.54
N VAL A 850 -0.68 33.25 30.08
CA VAL A 850 0.26 33.59 31.16
C VAL A 850 1.43 34.44 30.65
N TRP A 851 1.63 34.55 29.33
CA TRP A 851 2.77 35.25 28.74
C TRP A 851 2.45 36.65 28.21
N GLY A 852 3.23 37.64 28.64
CA GLY A 852 3.23 38.99 28.08
C GLY A 852 1.84 39.64 27.98
N SER A 853 1.50 40.14 26.80
CA SER A 853 0.19 40.73 26.49
C SER A 853 -0.79 39.73 25.85
N ASN A 854 -0.51 38.42 25.86
CA ASN A 854 -1.34 37.43 25.17
C ASN A 854 -2.80 37.46 25.61
N ARG A 855 -3.06 37.65 26.91
CA ARG A 855 -4.43 37.78 27.45
C ARG A 855 -5.22 38.92 26.80
N VAL A 856 -4.56 40.05 26.52
CA VAL A 856 -5.15 41.22 25.85
C VAL A 856 -5.40 40.87 24.39
N THR A 857 -4.39 40.32 23.72
CA THR A 857 -4.47 39.94 22.30
C THR A 857 -5.58 38.91 22.04
N PHE A 858 -5.80 37.93 22.92
CA PHE A 858 -6.93 36.98 22.81
C PHE A 858 -8.31 37.67 22.90
N GLY A 859 -8.40 38.75 23.67
CA GLY A 859 -9.56 39.63 23.73
C GLY A 859 -9.79 40.35 22.41
N GLU A 860 -8.75 41.02 21.91
CA GLU A 860 -8.78 41.79 20.66
C GLU A 860 -9.09 40.92 19.43
N THR A 861 -8.60 39.67 19.42
CA THR A 861 -8.88 38.67 18.36
C THR A 861 -10.23 37.98 18.53
N LYS A 862 -11.06 38.40 19.49
CA LYS A 862 -12.43 37.94 19.74
C LYS A 862 -12.55 36.44 20.10
N ALA A 863 -11.54 35.87 20.76
CA ALA A 863 -11.57 34.47 21.20
C ALA A 863 -12.52 34.23 22.41
N VAL A 864 -12.74 35.26 23.23
CA VAL A 864 -13.46 35.17 24.52
C VAL A 864 -14.93 34.76 24.37
N ALA A 865 -15.68 35.41 23.47
CA ALA A 865 -17.11 35.13 23.30
C ALA A 865 -17.40 33.69 22.83
N PRO A 866 -16.67 33.12 21.84
CA PRO A 866 -16.77 31.70 21.51
C PRO A 866 -16.48 30.76 22.69
N LEU A 867 -15.48 31.05 23.53
CA LEU A 867 -15.18 30.24 24.72
C LEU A 867 -16.34 30.20 25.71
N VAL A 868 -17.02 31.32 25.97
CA VAL A 868 -18.22 31.32 26.83
C VAL A 868 -19.30 30.36 26.30
N ARG A 869 -19.39 30.16 24.98
CA ARG A 869 -20.33 29.19 24.40
C ARG A 869 -19.93 27.74 24.63
N TYR A 870 -18.64 27.44 24.90
CA TYR A 870 -18.19 26.07 25.21
C TYR A 870 -18.74 25.57 26.54
N LEU A 871 -19.06 26.47 27.49
CA LEU A 871 -19.73 26.15 28.75
C LEU A 871 -21.16 25.62 28.59
N LYS A 872 -21.69 25.59 27.36
CA LYS A 872 -22.97 24.97 27.01
C LYS A 872 -22.81 23.54 26.46
N SER A 873 -21.59 23.01 26.42
CA SER A 873 -21.35 21.63 26.02
C SER A 873 -21.95 20.66 27.05
N ASN A 874 -22.06 19.39 26.67
CA ASN A 874 -22.43 18.33 27.61
C ASN A 874 -21.20 17.60 28.17
N ASP A 875 -19.99 17.94 27.70
CA ASP A 875 -18.75 17.30 28.13
C ASP A 875 -18.12 18.02 29.35
N PRO A 876 -18.01 17.35 30.52
CA PRO A 876 -17.38 17.92 31.71
C PRO A 876 -15.92 18.33 31.50
N SER A 877 -15.18 17.64 30.62
CA SER A 877 -13.79 17.99 30.30
C SER A 877 -13.70 19.33 29.58
N VAL A 878 -14.65 19.61 28.68
CA VAL A 878 -14.75 20.89 28.00
C VAL A 878 -15.07 21.98 29.01
N HIS A 879 -15.96 21.73 29.98
CA HIS A 879 -16.26 22.70 31.04
C HIS A 879 -15.04 23.05 31.86
N ARG A 880 -14.29 22.05 32.34
CA ARG A 880 -13.05 22.25 33.10
C ARG A 880 -12.05 23.11 32.32
N ALA A 881 -11.69 22.68 31.11
CA ALA A 881 -10.73 23.39 30.26
C ALA A 881 -11.17 24.81 29.93
N THR A 882 -12.46 25.00 29.64
CA THR A 882 -13.03 26.32 29.31
C THR A 882 -13.04 27.23 30.52
N ALA A 883 -13.43 26.74 31.70
CA ALA A 883 -13.43 27.52 32.93
C ALA A 883 -12.01 27.97 33.30
N GLN A 884 -11.01 27.11 33.14
CA GLN A 884 -9.59 27.46 33.32
C GLN A 884 -9.15 28.56 32.36
N ALA A 885 -9.49 28.44 31.07
CA ALA A 885 -9.17 29.46 30.08
C ALA A 885 -9.84 30.81 30.40
N LEU A 886 -11.12 30.79 30.77
CA LEU A 886 -11.86 32.01 31.15
C LEU A 886 -11.34 32.62 32.44
N TYR A 887 -10.89 31.82 33.40
CA TYR A 887 -10.23 32.31 34.60
C TYR A 887 -8.96 33.10 34.25
N GLN A 888 -8.05 32.51 33.45
CA GLN A 888 -6.82 33.18 33.02
C GLN A 888 -7.09 34.45 32.19
N LEU A 889 -8.08 34.40 31.30
CA LEU A 889 -8.50 35.56 30.50
C LEU A 889 -9.14 36.67 31.34
N SER A 890 -9.80 36.33 32.46
CA SER A 890 -10.54 37.27 33.31
C SER A 890 -9.63 38.20 34.14
N GLU A 891 -8.33 37.92 34.22
CA GLU A 891 -7.38 38.86 34.82
C GLU A 891 -7.32 40.19 34.05
N GLU A 892 -7.67 40.17 32.77
CA GLU A 892 -7.75 41.36 31.93
C GLU A 892 -9.16 41.99 32.00
N PRO A 893 -9.28 43.27 32.41
CA PRO A 893 -10.59 43.93 32.55
C PRO A 893 -11.45 43.95 31.28
N SER A 894 -10.86 44.17 30.11
CA SER A 894 -11.58 44.21 28.83
C SER A 894 -12.24 42.86 28.48
N ASN A 895 -11.57 41.76 28.83
CA ASN A 895 -12.09 40.41 28.67
C ASN A 895 -13.26 40.15 29.63
N CYS A 896 -13.18 40.59 30.89
CA CYS A 896 -14.27 40.47 31.86
C CYS A 896 -15.58 41.09 31.35
N ILE A 897 -15.52 42.27 30.72
CA ILE A 897 -16.68 42.94 30.12
C ILE A 897 -17.28 42.04 29.03
N THR A 898 -16.46 41.57 28.10
CA THR A 898 -16.88 40.68 27.02
C THR A 898 -17.52 39.39 27.55
N MET A 899 -16.95 38.78 28.59
CA MET A 899 -17.51 37.58 29.21
C MET A 899 -18.87 37.85 29.86
N HIS A 900 -19.00 38.98 30.57
CA HIS A 900 -20.24 39.38 31.22
C HIS A 900 -21.36 39.62 30.20
N GLU A 901 -21.08 40.33 29.11
CA GLU A 901 -22.02 40.55 28.00
C GLU A 901 -22.52 39.26 27.35
N ASN A 902 -21.69 38.21 27.34
CA ASN A 902 -22.05 36.89 26.82
C ASN A 902 -22.72 35.98 27.88
N GLY A 903 -23.05 36.50 29.06
CA GLY A 903 -23.81 35.79 30.09
C GLY A 903 -23.03 34.71 30.84
N VAL A 904 -21.70 34.83 30.92
CA VAL A 904 -20.82 33.82 31.54
C VAL A 904 -21.20 33.53 33.01
N VAL A 905 -21.64 34.55 33.76
CA VAL A 905 -21.82 34.49 35.21
C VAL A 905 -22.85 33.42 35.60
N LYS A 906 -23.98 33.35 34.88
CA LYS A 906 -25.02 32.35 35.16
C LYS A 906 -24.51 30.92 34.92
N LEU A 907 -23.69 30.73 33.89
CA LEU A 907 -23.12 29.42 33.55
C LEU A 907 -22.09 28.99 34.59
N LEU A 908 -21.17 29.88 34.96
CA LEU A 908 -20.14 29.58 35.96
C LEU A 908 -20.72 29.40 37.37
N LEU A 909 -21.77 30.13 37.75
CA LEU A 909 -22.43 29.94 39.06
C LEU A 909 -22.96 28.52 39.25
N ALA A 910 -23.49 27.90 38.18
CA ALA A 910 -23.88 26.51 38.22
C ALA A 910 -22.67 25.57 38.40
N MET A 911 -21.52 25.93 37.81
CA MET A 911 -20.29 25.13 37.87
C MET A 911 -19.52 25.26 39.20
N VAL A 912 -19.75 26.31 39.99
CA VAL A 912 -19.23 26.42 41.37
C VAL A 912 -19.77 25.28 42.26
N GLY A 913 -20.94 24.73 41.95
CA GLY A 913 -21.49 23.56 42.62
C GLY A 913 -20.97 22.21 42.09
N SER A 914 -19.99 22.20 41.18
CA SER A 914 -19.44 20.97 40.62
C SER A 914 -18.66 20.17 41.67
N ALA A 915 -18.66 18.84 41.54
CA ALA A 915 -17.82 17.93 42.33
C ALA A 915 -16.34 17.93 41.86
N ASP A 916 -16.05 18.53 40.71
CA ASP A 916 -14.71 18.70 40.18
C ASP A 916 -14.06 19.97 40.75
N GLU A 917 -13.11 19.78 41.66
CA GLU A 917 -12.39 20.86 42.36
C GLU A 917 -11.73 21.84 41.40
N THR A 918 -11.11 21.34 40.34
CA THR A 918 -10.40 22.21 39.36
C THR A 918 -11.37 23.09 38.58
N LEU A 919 -12.55 22.56 38.23
CA LEU A 919 -13.62 23.32 37.60
C LEU A 919 -14.23 24.32 38.59
N GLN A 920 -14.46 23.90 39.84
CA GLN A 920 -15.01 24.74 40.89
C GLN A 920 -14.10 25.95 41.17
N GLU A 921 -12.81 25.72 41.36
CA GLU A 921 -11.82 26.77 41.62
C GLU A 921 -11.74 27.75 40.46
N ALA A 922 -11.60 27.26 39.22
CA ALA A 922 -11.54 28.11 38.04
C ALA A 922 -12.83 28.93 37.84
N ALA A 923 -14.00 28.31 38.06
CA ALA A 923 -15.28 29.02 37.97
C ALA A 923 -15.42 30.10 39.05
N ALA A 924 -15.08 29.79 40.30
CA ALA A 924 -15.12 30.75 41.40
C ALA A 924 -14.11 31.90 41.20
N GLY A 925 -12.89 31.58 40.76
CA GLY A 925 -11.84 32.55 40.46
C GLY A 925 -12.25 33.52 39.35
N CYS A 926 -12.83 33.00 38.25
CA CYS A 926 -13.32 33.82 37.15
C CYS A 926 -14.46 34.76 37.60
N ILE A 927 -15.43 34.25 38.37
CA ILE A 927 -16.51 35.08 38.94
C ILE A 927 -15.95 36.15 39.88
N ALA A 928 -14.96 35.81 40.72
CA ALA A 928 -14.34 36.74 41.64
C ALA A 928 -13.67 37.91 40.89
N ASN A 929 -12.96 37.64 39.79
CA ASN A 929 -12.35 38.66 38.95
C ASN A 929 -13.40 39.59 38.31
N ILE A 930 -14.47 39.02 37.75
CA ILE A 930 -15.60 39.80 37.19
C ILE A 930 -16.23 40.69 38.28
N ARG A 931 -16.45 40.17 39.49
CA ARG A 931 -17.06 40.94 40.58
C ARG A 931 -16.13 42.03 41.11
N ARG A 932 -14.82 41.78 41.20
CA ARG A 932 -13.82 42.80 41.57
C ARG A 932 -13.84 43.97 40.59
N LEU A 933 -13.92 43.71 39.29
CA LEU A 933 -14.05 44.76 38.27
C LEU A 933 -15.34 45.57 38.43
N ALA A 934 -16.48 44.88 38.64
CA ALA A 934 -17.75 45.55 38.88
C ALA A 934 -17.71 46.46 40.11
N LEU A 935 -17.14 45.97 41.23
CA LEU A 935 -16.98 46.75 42.46
C LEU A 935 -16.04 47.94 42.28
N ALA A 936 -14.93 47.79 41.55
CA ALA A 936 -14.02 48.89 41.24
C ALA A 936 -14.73 49.98 40.41
N THR A 937 -15.59 49.57 39.47
CA THR A 937 -16.39 50.49 38.64
C THR A 937 -17.47 51.20 39.47
N GLU A 938 -18.15 50.49 40.37
CA GLU A 938 -19.11 51.07 41.31
C GLU A 938 -18.44 52.10 42.22
N LYS A 939 -17.27 51.79 42.78
CA LYS A 939 -16.48 52.73 43.60
C LYS A 939 -16.04 53.96 42.82
N ALA A 940 -15.60 53.81 41.58
CA ALA A 940 -15.20 54.94 40.74
C ALA A 940 -16.38 55.83 40.28
N LYS A 941 -17.63 55.34 40.33
CA LYS A 941 -18.83 56.10 39.97
C LYS A 941 -19.46 56.86 41.14
N TYR A 942 -19.26 56.39 42.37
CA TYR A 942 -19.95 56.90 43.56
C TYR A 942 -19.02 57.33 44.71
N GLY A 943 -17.72 57.10 44.59
CA GLY A 943 -16.66 57.64 45.45
C GLY A 943 -15.88 58.71 44.70
#